data_AF-A0AAN6PRW3-F1
#
_entry.id   AF-A0AAN6PRW3-F1
#
_cell.length_a   1.000
_cell.length_b   1.000
_cell.length_c   1.000
_cell.angle_alpha   90.00
_cell.angle_beta   90.00
_cell.angle_gamma   90.00
#
_symmetry.space_group_name_H-M   'P 1'
#
loop_
_entity.id
_entity.type
_entity.pdbx_description
1 polymer ?
#
loop_
_entity_poly.entity_id
_entity_poly.type
_entity_poly.pdbx_seq_one_letter_code
_entity_poly.pdbx_strand_id
1 'polypeptide(L)'
;MSSSTSEMPGYPGWNLDLRWTGPPDGQRLSFQSWEYPKGTHYNCIGATSEMLLVREVAMMLIMDRLSDKPDWNVKVFDDEIAERWKAEALAWPDEDLWKRIANVKHGMGPRWEPKMPRPILNKESVDYCIKELRHKVKHYERTGITPTLDATFSVAKSDTLVPGELHVALREAFAQLQADQASNPDWHPNTNETVQDLVHPSMYPLVYGRSRFLPDEVVGVEDAVDKWAGRGDVIPRRPEWGEEPARGTPRPWARPTEEGSTGVGGSRIHKSYWSTVYQWLPANVKFTSDGGVRFTSYINNLHPTKYPHIYTALEKLVETALPMWDQCLVRLNGWRKHGPGRLKPRMIPDHPDDEDPRNWDPSSPEQMLAREAAGKPLNEAATKAAAEPKQRQGDEERDSDDDQIDHDRWTEMRCPVQPNPPSFSMSKVAKYTVDPYRTLRKRFQGMGLQVIVKMASIELTPEKPEFAPGGWHVEGMMNEQIAATALYYLDSENITDSHLEFRAMTRSDLEMDLRLGQDAYHWMESVFGARLGSGSGSACVQNYGSVLTPQGRLLAFPNTLHHRVSGFRLADPSRPGHRRFIALWLVDPSMRIISTANVPPQQANWWAEQAFGGKGEGTSHIPPEIAQLLAERGLGGSQLAEALAAQQDGTAKAKLPAELLNMVRTELGEGLPMSREEAEEHRRKLMESRSAFQGEARQNWELAEYSFCEH
;
A
#
# COMPACT_ATOMS: atom_id res chain seq x y z
N MET A 1 -46.66 6.86 4.43
CA MET A 1 -45.48 7.05 3.57
C MET A 1 -44.94 8.44 3.85
N SER A 2 -44.07 8.59 4.84
CA SER A 2 -43.34 9.86 5.03
C SER A 2 -42.19 9.87 4.02
N SER A 3 -42.16 10.88 3.16
CA SER A 3 -41.02 11.17 2.31
C SER A 3 -39.80 11.41 3.21
N SER A 4 -38.89 10.45 3.29
CA SER A 4 -37.55 10.72 3.81
C SER A 4 -36.89 11.67 2.82
N THR A 5 -36.78 12.94 3.20
CA THR A 5 -35.79 13.85 2.62
C THR A 5 -34.44 13.14 2.71
N SER A 6 -33.88 12.69 1.59
CA SER A 6 -32.52 12.15 1.59
C SER A 6 -31.60 13.29 1.99
N GLU A 7 -31.10 13.28 3.22
CA GLU A 7 -30.03 14.19 3.64
C GLU A 7 -28.88 14.05 2.65
N MET A 8 -28.33 15.17 2.19
CA MET A 8 -27.18 15.16 1.29
C MET A 8 -26.03 14.37 1.93
N PRO A 9 -25.38 13.44 1.19
CA PRO A 9 -24.26 12.69 1.74
C PRO A 9 -23.14 13.62 2.22
N GLY A 10 -22.56 13.29 3.36
CA GLY A 10 -21.41 13.97 3.91
C GLY A 10 -20.10 13.52 3.24
N TYR A 11 -19.34 14.47 2.72
CA TYR A 11 -18.05 14.33 2.08
C TYR A 11 -16.96 15.03 2.91
N PRO A 12 -15.99 14.28 3.47
CA PRO A 12 -14.77 14.87 4.02
C PRO A 12 -14.10 15.73 2.94
N GLY A 13 -13.75 16.96 3.30
CA GLY A 13 -13.16 17.87 2.32
C GLY A 13 -14.16 18.79 1.61
N TRP A 14 -15.46 18.60 1.77
CA TRP A 14 -16.46 19.60 1.35
C TRP A 14 -17.39 19.97 2.51
N ASN A 15 -18.43 19.18 2.79
CA ASN A 15 -19.42 19.44 3.84
C ASN A 15 -19.14 18.81 5.20
N LEU A 16 -18.05 18.04 5.31
CA LEU A 16 -17.50 17.53 6.57
C LEU A 16 -16.07 18.03 6.80
N ASP A 17 -15.59 17.93 8.05
CA ASP A 17 -14.15 18.10 8.36
C ASP A 17 -13.34 17.14 7.49
N LEU A 18 -12.19 17.59 6.99
CA LEU A 18 -11.31 16.75 6.17
C LEU A 18 -10.81 15.52 6.93
N ARG A 19 -10.73 15.62 8.26
CA ARG A 19 -10.34 14.55 9.21
C ARG A 19 -11.53 13.72 9.67
N TRP A 20 -12.70 13.90 9.07
CA TRP A 20 -13.86 13.09 9.41
C TRP A 20 -13.60 11.62 9.08
N THR A 21 -13.85 10.75 10.06
CA THR A 21 -13.66 9.30 9.96
C THR A 21 -14.96 8.51 10.18
N GLY A 22 -16.12 9.19 10.28
CA GLY A 22 -17.42 8.54 10.50
C GLY A 22 -18.19 8.21 9.23
N PRO A 23 -19.35 7.53 9.35
CA PRO A 23 -20.23 7.23 8.22
C PRO A 23 -20.73 8.49 7.47
N PRO A 24 -21.17 8.34 6.20
CA PRO A 24 -21.61 9.46 5.35
C PRO A 24 -22.84 10.22 5.85
N ASP A 25 -23.64 9.60 6.73
CA ASP A 25 -24.82 10.21 7.36
C ASP A 25 -24.47 11.14 8.54
N GLY A 26 -23.18 11.33 8.83
CA GLY A 26 -22.71 12.24 9.88
C GLY A 26 -22.88 11.70 11.30
N GLN A 27 -23.31 10.45 11.49
CA GLN A 27 -23.39 9.84 12.82
C GLN A 27 -21.99 9.55 13.38
N ARG A 28 -21.81 9.67 14.70
CA ARG A 28 -20.54 9.31 15.34
C ARG A 28 -20.39 7.78 15.32
N LEU A 29 -19.19 7.31 14.97
CA LEU A 29 -18.81 5.93 15.20
C LEU A 29 -18.95 5.61 16.69
N SER A 30 -19.75 4.60 17.01
CA SER A 30 -19.69 3.96 18.33
C SER A 30 -18.37 3.19 18.45
N PHE A 31 -17.91 2.92 19.67
CA PHE A 31 -16.74 2.05 19.93
C PHE A 31 -16.89 0.63 19.32
N GLN A 32 -18.11 0.23 18.95
CA GLN A 32 -18.42 -1.07 18.32
C GLN A 32 -18.59 -0.96 16.79
N SER A 33 -18.20 0.16 16.20
CA SER A 33 -18.27 0.34 14.75
C SER A 33 -17.21 -0.49 14.05
N TRP A 34 -17.52 -0.89 12.82
CA TRP A 34 -16.62 -1.69 12.03
C TRP A 34 -15.70 -0.81 11.20
N GLU A 35 -14.40 -0.98 11.37
CA GLU A 35 -13.38 -0.15 10.70
C GLU A 35 -12.41 -1.01 9.87
N TYR A 36 -11.89 -0.44 8.80
CA TYR A 36 -10.79 -0.99 8.01
C TYR A 36 -9.48 -0.30 8.44
N PRO A 37 -8.52 -1.04 9.03
CA PRO A 37 -7.24 -0.50 9.44
C PRO A 37 -6.44 0.10 8.28
N LYS A 38 -5.66 1.15 8.56
CA LYS A 38 -4.81 1.84 7.57
C LYS A 38 -3.42 2.05 8.15
N GLY A 39 -2.38 1.71 7.40
CA GLY A 39 -0.98 1.85 7.81
C GLY A 39 -0.41 3.27 7.68
N THR A 40 -1.23 4.24 7.32
CA THR A 40 -0.77 5.61 7.03
C THR A 40 -0.13 6.27 8.24
N HIS A 41 -0.58 5.99 9.47
CA HIS A 41 -0.03 6.54 10.71
C HIS A 41 -0.06 5.50 11.84
N TYR A 42 0.88 5.55 12.80
CA TYR A 42 0.95 4.59 13.91
C TYR A 42 -0.26 4.62 14.86
N ASN A 43 -0.86 5.80 15.06
CA ASN A 43 -2.14 5.96 15.78
C ASN A 43 -3.39 5.54 14.97
N CYS A 44 -3.27 5.04 13.74
CA CYS A 44 -4.40 4.43 13.06
C CYS A 44 -4.80 3.14 13.79
N ILE A 45 -6.08 3.03 14.18
CA ILE A 45 -6.55 1.93 15.01
C ILE A 45 -6.33 0.59 14.29
N GLY A 46 -5.70 -0.34 15.02
CA GLY A 46 -5.33 -1.71 14.58
C GLY A 46 -4.48 -1.79 13.31
N ALA A 47 -3.72 -0.73 13.01
CA ALA A 47 -2.69 -0.71 11.98
C ALA A 47 -1.42 -1.49 12.36
N THR A 48 -1.29 -1.92 13.61
CA THR A 48 -0.14 -2.67 14.11
C THR A 48 -0.32 -4.19 13.99
N SER A 49 0.78 -4.87 13.76
CA SER A 49 0.94 -6.31 13.91
C SER A 49 1.36 -6.69 15.34
N GLU A 50 1.11 -7.95 15.72
CA GLU A 50 1.90 -8.57 16.78
C GLU A 50 3.33 -8.83 16.29
N MET A 51 4.29 -8.91 17.23
CA MET A 51 5.65 -9.30 16.87
C MET A 51 5.72 -10.77 16.43
N LEU A 52 6.54 -11.05 15.43
CA LEU A 52 6.78 -12.38 14.87
C LEU A 52 8.21 -12.81 15.14
N LEU A 53 8.39 -14.07 15.58
CA LEU A 53 9.72 -14.66 15.72
C LEU A 53 10.40 -14.77 14.36
N VAL A 54 11.73 -14.73 14.33
CA VAL A 54 12.54 -14.90 13.12
C VAL A 54 12.22 -16.22 12.42
N ARG A 55 12.08 -17.32 13.18
CA ARG A 55 11.62 -18.61 12.68
C ARG A 55 10.24 -18.53 12.03
N GLU A 56 9.32 -17.74 12.58
CA GLU A 56 7.98 -17.59 12.00
C GLU A 56 8.01 -16.87 10.65
N VAL A 57 8.77 -15.78 10.55
CA VAL A 57 8.93 -15.07 9.27
C VAL A 57 9.65 -15.96 8.25
N ALA A 58 10.67 -16.73 8.68
CA ALA A 58 11.33 -17.71 7.82
C ALA A 58 10.36 -18.79 7.31
N MET A 59 9.46 -19.30 8.17
CA MET A 59 8.40 -20.23 7.76
C MET A 59 7.47 -19.60 6.70
N MET A 60 7.11 -18.33 6.84
CA MET A 60 6.30 -17.60 5.86
C MET A 60 7.02 -17.49 4.50
N LEU A 61 8.32 -17.18 4.49
CA LEU A 61 9.14 -17.11 3.27
C LEU A 61 9.24 -18.45 2.56
N ILE A 62 9.41 -19.55 3.32
CA ILE A 62 9.42 -20.91 2.75
C ILE A 62 8.07 -21.24 2.13
N MET A 63 6.97 -21.03 2.84
CA MET A 63 5.63 -21.32 2.31
C MET A 63 5.33 -20.48 1.06
N ASP A 64 5.75 -19.22 1.02
CA ASP A 64 5.60 -18.37 -0.16
C ASP A 64 6.33 -18.97 -1.36
N ARG A 65 7.63 -19.29 -1.22
CA ARG A 65 8.45 -19.91 -2.28
C ARG A 65 7.92 -21.25 -2.74
N LEU A 66 7.50 -22.12 -1.83
CA LEU A 66 6.97 -23.44 -2.18
C LEU A 66 5.65 -23.31 -2.95
N SER A 67 4.80 -22.34 -2.58
CA SER A 67 3.55 -22.06 -3.28
C SER A 67 3.70 -21.38 -4.64
N ASP A 68 4.93 -20.98 -5.01
CA ASP A 68 5.27 -20.48 -6.36
C ASP A 68 5.77 -21.58 -7.29
N LYS A 69 6.07 -22.78 -6.77
CA LYS A 69 6.49 -23.91 -7.63
C LYS A 69 5.30 -24.39 -8.50
N PRO A 70 5.52 -24.77 -9.76
CA PRO A 70 4.47 -25.32 -10.61
C PRO A 70 3.80 -26.54 -9.96
N ASP A 71 2.47 -26.62 -10.03
CA ASP A 71 1.64 -27.68 -9.45
C ASP A 71 1.89 -27.93 -7.96
N TRP A 72 2.30 -26.90 -7.20
CA TRP A 72 2.60 -27.06 -5.77
C TRP A 72 1.45 -27.70 -4.99
N ASN A 73 0.21 -27.38 -5.37
CA ASN A 73 -1.01 -27.86 -4.75
C ASN A 73 -1.20 -29.38 -4.86
N VAL A 74 -0.64 -29.99 -5.91
CA VAL A 74 -0.62 -31.46 -6.07
C VAL A 74 0.64 -32.03 -5.43
N LYS A 75 1.81 -31.45 -5.76
CA LYS A 75 3.14 -31.94 -5.36
C LYS A 75 3.38 -31.91 -3.85
N VAL A 76 2.69 -31.07 -3.10
CA VAL A 76 2.81 -31.03 -1.63
C VAL A 76 2.30 -32.31 -0.95
N PHE A 77 1.45 -33.11 -1.62
CA PHE A 77 0.94 -34.39 -1.10
C PHE A 77 1.79 -35.60 -1.48
N ASP A 78 2.73 -35.44 -2.41
CA ASP A 78 3.75 -36.45 -2.69
C ASP A 78 4.82 -36.37 -1.60
N ASP A 79 4.96 -37.43 -0.81
CA ASP A 79 5.87 -37.44 0.34
C ASP A 79 7.34 -37.38 -0.09
N GLU A 80 7.74 -37.96 -1.25
CA GLU A 80 9.12 -37.86 -1.74
C GLU A 80 9.44 -36.44 -2.19
N ILE A 81 8.51 -35.78 -2.88
CA ILE A 81 8.65 -34.36 -3.25
C ILE A 81 8.70 -33.49 -1.99
N ALA A 82 7.79 -33.73 -1.04
CA ALA A 82 7.72 -32.97 0.19
C ALA A 82 9.02 -33.11 1.01
N GLU A 83 9.60 -34.32 1.13
CA GLU A 83 10.90 -34.51 1.81
C GLU A 83 12.04 -33.76 1.11
N ARG A 84 12.05 -33.72 -0.24
CA ARG A 84 13.04 -32.90 -0.98
C ARG A 84 12.86 -31.41 -0.71
N TRP A 85 11.62 -30.90 -0.68
CA TRP A 85 11.34 -29.50 -0.33
C TRP A 85 11.73 -29.19 1.11
N LYS A 86 11.54 -30.14 2.04
CA LYS A 86 11.99 -29.97 3.42
C LYS A 86 13.52 -29.85 3.49
N ALA A 87 14.24 -30.71 2.76
CA ALA A 87 15.70 -30.66 2.69
C ALA A 87 16.19 -29.33 2.06
N GLU A 88 15.54 -28.86 0.99
CA GLU A 88 15.83 -27.55 0.37
C GLU A 88 15.64 -26.40 1.37
N ALA A 89 14.53 -26.42 2.13
CA ALA A 89 14.24 -25.40 3.15
C ALA A 89 15.25 -25.40 4.30
N LEU A 90 15.65 -26.58 4.80
CA LEU A 90 16.66 -26.73 5.85
C LEU A 90 18.08 -26.38 5.39
N ALA A 91 18.34 -26.46 4.08
CA ALA A 91 19.63 -26.08 3.49
C ALA A 91 19.75 -24.57 3.24
N TRP A 92 18.68 -23.77 3.44
CA TRP A 92 18.75 -22.33 3.29
C TRP A 92 19.67 -21.75 4.39
N PRO A 93 20.76 -21.04 4.03
CA PRO A 93 21.66 -20.45 5.02
C PRO A 93 20.95 -19.53 6.02
N ASP A 94 21.21 -19.74 7.30
CA ASP A 94 20.65 -18.93 8.39
C ASP A 94 21.05 -17.45 8.25
N GLU A 95 22.27 -17.17 7.80
CA GLU A 95 22.77 -15.81 7.58
C GLU A 95 21.95 -15.04 6.54
N ASP A 96 21.48 -15.74 5.51
CA ASP A 96 20.67 -15.14 4.45
C ASP A 96 19.23 -14.91 4.93
N LEU A 97 18.68 -15.82 5.74
CA LEU A 97 17.38 -15.62 6.38
C LEU A 97 17.43 -14.45 7.37
N TRP A 98 18.47 -14.39 8.21
CA TRP A 98 18.66 -13.32 9.18
C TRP A 98 18.74 -11.95 8.51
N LYS A 99 19.56 -11.79 7.47
CA LYS A 99 19.68 -10.52 6.71
C LYS A 99 18.35 -10.04 6.11
N ARG A 100 17.45 -10.96 5.77
CA ARG A 100 16.14 -10.65 5.17
C ARG A 100 15.09 -10.31 6.23
N ILE A 101 15.20 -10.93 7.41
CA ILE A 101 14.16 -10.88 8.44
C ILE A 101 14.50 -9.84 9.50
N ALA A 102 15.70 -9.91 10.07
CA ALA A 102 16.10 -9.09 11.19
C ALA A 102 16.19 -7.61 10.79
N ASN A 103 15.67 -6.75 11.65
CA ASN A 103 15.72 -5.30 11.52
C ASN A 103 16.59 -4.72 12.64
N VAL A 104 17.88 -5.07 12.62
CA VAL A 104 18.87 -4.64 13.61
C VAL A 104 19.80 -3.62 12.96
N LYS A 105 19.73 -2.35 13.38
CA LYS A 105 20.71 -1.33 12.95
C LYS A 105 21.98 -1.47 13.80
N HIS A 106 23.14 -1.60 13.16
CA HIS A 106 24.44 -1.64 13.84
C HIS A 106 24.74 -0.29 14.50
N GLY A 107 25.21 -0.27 15.75
CA GLY A 107 25.52 1.02 16.39
C GLY A 107 26.12 1.04 17.80
N MET A 108 26.03 -0.04 18.60
CA MET A 108 26.46 -0.03 20.02
C MET A 108 27.55 -1.06 20.36
N GLY A 109 28.24 -1.60 19.34
CA GLY A 109 29.29 -2.60 19.49
C GLY A 109 28.77 -4.05 19.66
N PRO A 110 29.63 -5.06 19.48
CA PRO A 110 29.23 -6.47 19.32
C PRO A 110 28.62 -7.10 20.58
N ARG A 111 28.87 -6.54 21.77
CA ARG A 111 28.31 -7.06 23.05
C ARG A 111 26.79 -6.90 23.14
N TRP A 112 26.25 -5.84 22.54
CA TRP A 112 24.84 -5.44 22.64
C TRP A 112 24.08 -5.65 21.32
N GLU A 113 24.63 -6.45 20.41
CA GLU A 113 23.95 -6.81 19.17
C GLU A 113 23.14 -8.09 19.38
N PRO A 114 21.84 -8.11 19.01
CA PRO A 114 21.03 -9.31 19.03
C PRO A 114 21.74 -10.46 18.31
N LYS A 115 21.88 -11.60 19.00
CA LYS A 115 22.60 -12.76 18.46
C LYS A 115 21.69 -13.52 17.50
N MET A 116 22.17 -13.85 16.31
CA MET A 116 21.40 -14.68 15.39
C MET A 116 21.16 -16.07 16.01
N PRO A 117 19.90 -16.49 16.18
CA PRO A 117 19.59 -17.83 16.67
C PRO A 117 19.94 -18.88 15.61
N ARG A 118 20.57 -19.98 16.04
CA ARG A 118 20.96 -21.09 15.17
C ARG A 118 20.40 -22.41 15.72
N PRO A 119 19.69 -23.22 14.91
CA PRO A 119 19.26 -22.94 13.54
C PRO A 119 18.00 -22.06 13.48
N ILE A 120 17.84 -21.23 12.43
CA ILE A 120 16.61 -20.44 12.23
C ILE A 120 15.44 -21.34 11.86
N LEU A 121 15.66 -22.29 10.94
CA LEU A 121 14.70 -23.32 10.56
C LEU A 121 15.15 -24.67 11.11
N ASN A 122 14.21 -25.48 11.60
CA ASN A 122 14.45 -26.84 12.02
C ASN A 122 13.40 -27.78 11.43
N LYS A 123 13.58 -29.07 11.68
CA LYS A 123 12.70 -30.10 11.11
C LYS A 123 11.24 -29.84 11.47
N GLU A 124 10.96 -29.49 12.72
CA GLU A 124 9.62 -29.21 13.23
C GLU A 124 8.97 -28.02 12.51
N SER A 125 9.72 -26.93 12.28
CA SER A 125 9.22 -25.72 11.59
C SER A 125 8.94 -25.98 10.12
N VAL A 126 9.79 -26.74 9.44
CA VAL A 126 9.59 -27.06 8.02
C VAL A 126 8.49 -28.12 7.84
N ASP A 127 8.39 -29.11 8.73
CA ASP A 127 7.27 -30.06 8.76
C ASP A 127 5.94 -29.33 8.97
N TYR A 128 5.91 -28.31 9.83
CA TYR A 128 4.74 -27.47 10.03
C TYR A 128 4.36 -26.72 8.74
N CYS A 129 5.33 -26.16 8.02
CA CYS A 129 5.09 -25.48 6.74
C CYS A 129 4.41 -26.41 5.72
N ILE A 130 4.89 -27.65 5.57
CA ILE A 130 4.28 -28.62 4.65
C ILE A 130 2.84 -28.95 5.07
N LYS A 131 2.59 -29.17 6.36
CA LYS A 131 1.23 -29.44 6.87
C LYS A 131 0.28 -28.25 6.65
N GLU A 132 0.76 -27.02 6.86
CA GLU A 132 -0.02 -25.80 6.60
C GLU A 132 -0.30 -25.62 5.11
N LEU A 133 0.67 -25.88 4.23
CA LEU A 133 0.47 -25.85 2.78
C LEU A 133 -0.58 -26.88 2.34
N ARG A 134 -0.50 -28.13 2.81
CA ARG A 134 -1.52 -29.16 2.55
C ARG A 134 -2.93 -28.70 2.97
N HIS A 135 -3.04 -27.96 4.08
CA HIS A 135 -4.32 -27.38 4.50
C HIS A 135 -4.77 -26.21 3.60
N LYS A 136 -3.84 -25.34 3.19
CA LYS A 136 -4.11 -24.23 2.25
C LYS A 136 -4.59 -24.72 0.87
N VAL A 137 -4.18 -25.92 0.43
CA VAL A 137 -4.63 -26.48 -0.87
C VAL A 137 -6.16 -26.52 -0.98
N LYS A 138 -6.89 -26.94 0.07
CA LYS A 138 -8.37 -26.97 0.04
C LYS A 138 -9.00 -25.61 -0.23
N HIS A 139 -8.36 -24.55 0.27
CA HIS A 139 -8.81 -23.19 0.00
C HIS A 139 -8.47 -22.81 -1.45
N TYR A 140 -7.23 -23.04 -1.87
CA TYR A 140 -6.76 -22.77 -3.24
C TYR A 140 -7.58 -23.48 -4.31
N GLU A 141 -7.90 -24.77 -4.15
CA GLU A 141 -8.71 -25.53 -5.11
C GLU A 141 -10.12 -24.96 -5.28
N ARG A 142 -10.67 -24.35 -4.22
CA ARG A 142 -12.00 -23.75 -4.24
C ARG A 142 -12.01 -22.34 -4.81
N THR A 143 -10.94 -21.56 -4.58
CA THR A 143 -10.95 -20.11 -4.84
C THR A 143 -9.96 -19.66 -5.91
N GLY A 144 -8.95 -20.47 -6.23
CA GLY A 144 -7.77 -20.08 -7.01
C GLY A 144 -6.83 -19.13 -6.27
N ILE A 145 -7.03 -18.89 -4.96
CA ILE A 145 -6.29 -17.91 -4.17
C ILE A 145 -5.35 -18.59 -3.19
N THR A 146 -4.14 -18.08 -3.07
CA THR A 146 -3.16 -18.49 -2.07
C THR A 146 -2.88 -17.34 -1.10
N PRO A 147 -3.38 -17.41 0.15
CA PRO A 147 -2.96 -16.50 1.21
C PRO A 147 -1.49 -16.78 1.59
N THR A 148 -0.63 -15.79 1.42
CA THR A 148 0.80 -15.81 1.72
C THR A 148 1.18 -14.69 2.68
N LEU A 149 2.40 -14.76 3.23
CA LEU A 149 2.89 -13.89 4.30
C LEU A 149 1.82 -13.70 5.41
N ASP A 150 1.18 -14.82 5.77
CA ASP A 150 -0.01 -14.88 6.60
C ASP A 150 0.35 -14.86 8.08
N ALA A 151 0.16 -13.70 8.72
CA ALA A 151 0.41 -13.44 10.14
C ALA A 151 -0.74 -12.62 10.75
N THR A 152 -0.53 -11.41 11.28
CA THR A 152 -1.63 -10.51 11.66
C THR A 152 -2.33 -9.90 10.45
N PHE A 153 -1.55 -9.65 9.40
CA PHE A 153 -2.00 -9.23 8.08
C PHE A 153 -1.57 -10.31 7.09
N SER A 154 -2.22 -10.37 5.92
CA SER A 154 -1.90 -11.34 4.88
C SER A 154 -1.90 -10.69 3.51
N VAL A 155 -1.17 -11.32 2.60
CA VAL A 155 -1.17 -11.01 1.17
C VAL A 155 -1.89 -12.14 0.45
N ALA A 156 -2.79 -11.82 -0.47
CA ALA A 156 -3.43 -12.80 -1.34
C ALA A 156 -2.76 -12.78 -2.71
N LYS A 157 -2.35 -13.94 -3.24
CA LYS A 157 -1.84 -14.08 -4.61
C LYS A 157 -2.64 -15.11 -5.41
N SER A 158 -2.84 -14.86 -6.70
CA SER A 158 -3.45 -15.79 -7.63
C SER A 158 -2.87 -15.63 -9.03
N ASP A 159 -2.56 -16.75 -9.66
CA ASP A 159 -2.05 -16.81 -11.04
C ASP A 159 -3.12 -17.33 -12.02
N THR A 160 -4.34 -17.61 -11.53
CA THR A 160 -5.40 -18.27 -12.31
C THR A 160 -6.72 -17.49 -12.32
N LEU A 161 -6.90 -16.52 -11.43
CA LEU A 161 -8.16 -15.78 -11.31
C LEU A 161 -8.47 -14.89 -12.50
N VAL A 162 -7.46 -14.34 -13.18
CA VAL A 162 -7.66 -13.50 -14.36
C VAL A 162 -7.76 -14.41 -15.59
N PRO A 163 -8.93 -14.53 -16.24
CA PRO A 163 -9.08 -15.40 -17.41
C PRO A 163 -8.25 -14.91 -18.59
N GLY A 164 -7.85 -15.83 -19.48
CA GLY A 164 -7.05 -15.51 -20.67
C GLY A 164 -7.68 -14.43 -21.56
N GLU A 165 -8.99 -14.45 -21.74
CA GLU A 165 -9.72 -13.42 -22.50
C GLU A 165 -9.60 -12.03 -21.86
N LEU A 166 -9.68 -11.94 -20.53
CA LEU A 166 -9.51 -10.68 -19.81
C LEU A 166 -8.06 -10.19 -19.89
N HIS A 167 -7.08 -11.08 -19.78
CA HIS A 167 -5.67 -10.74 -19.97
C HIS A 167 -5.41 -10.13 -21.35
N VAL A 168 -5.94 -10.75 -22.42
CA VAL A 168 -5.81 -10.22 -23.79
C VAL A 168 -6.47 -8.86 -23.92
N ALA A 169 -7.72 -8.69 -23.45
CA ALA A 169 -8.42 -7.41 -23.52
C ALA A 169 -7.67 -6.28 -22.77
N LEU A 170 -7.03 -6.58 -21.63
CA LEU A 170 -6.22 -5.62 -20.90
C LEU A 170 -4.91 -5.29 -21.62
N ARG A 171 -4.28 -6.24 -22.33
CA ARG A 171 -3.11 -5.96 -23.17
C ARG A 171 -3.47 -5.07 -24.36
N GLU A 172 -4.60 -5.33 -25.01
CA GLU A 172 -5.11 -4.49 -26.09
C GLU A 172 -5.42 -3.07 -25.61
N ALA A 173 -5.98 -2.94 -24.40
CA ALA A 173 -6.19 -1.64 -23.77
C ALA A 173 -4.87 -0.86 -23.57
N PHE A 174 -3.80 -1.52 -23.11
CA PHE A 174 -2.48 -0.91 -23.00
C PHE A 174 -1.93 -0.47 -24.37
N ALA A 175 -2.01 -1.33 -25.37
CA ALA A 175 -1.53 -1.04 -26.71
C ALA A 175 -2.28 0.16 -27.34
N GLN A 176 -3.60 0.22 -27.17
CA GLN A 176 -4.41 1.34 -27.65
C GLN A 176 -4.04 2.65 -26.93
N LEU A 177 -3.92 2.63 -25.60
CA LEU A 177 -3.55 3.82 -24.82
C LEU A 177 -2.14 4.31 -25.19
N GLN A 178 -1.17 3.41 -25.35
CA GLN A 178 0.18 3.75 -25.79
C GLN A 178 0.19 4.37 -27.19
N ALA A 179 -0.56 3.79 -28.14
CA ALA A 179 -0.67 4.31 -29.50
C ALA A 179 -1.29 5.71 -29.54
N ASP A 180 -2.40 5.90 -28.81
CA ASP A 180 -3.11 7.18 -28.75
C ASP A 180 -2.32 8.28 -28.03
N GLN A 181 -1.40 7.90 -27.14
CA GLN A 181 -0.52 8.82 -26.40
C GLN A 181 0.86 8.99 -27.06
N ALA A 182 1.15 8.29 -28.17
CA ALA A 182 2.50 8.24 -28.75
C ALA A 182 3.06 9.60 -29.17
N SER A 183 2.19 10.55 -29.55
CA SER A 183 2.58 11.91 -29.92
C SER A 183 2.97 12.79 -28.73
N ASN A 184 2.52 12.44 -27.52
CA ASN A 184 2.86 13.13 -26.29
C ASN A 184 2.77 12.15 -25.09
N PRO A 185 3.75 11.24 -24.94
CA PRO A 185 3.76 10.25 -23.87
C PRO A 185 3.80 10.91 -22.49
N ASP A 186 3.00 10.42 -21.54
CA ASP A 186 3.07 10.89 -20.16
C ASP A 186 4.12 10.10 -19.37
N TRP A 187 5.29 10.70 -19.18
CA TRP A 187 6.36 10.15 -18.35
C TRP A 187 6.21 10.59 -16.89
N HIS A 188 6.33 9.63 -15.98
CA HIS A 188 6.27 9.89 -14.55
C HIS A 188 7.42 10.82 -14.13
N PRO A 189 7.15 11.88 -13.33
CA PRO A 189 8.18 12.82 -12.91
C PRO A 189 9.35 12.12 -12.20
N ASN A 190 10.57 12.61 -12.44
CA ASN A 190 11.80 12.14 -11.79
C ASN A 190 12.16 10.66 -12.06
N THR A 191 11.61 10.04 -13.11
CA THR A 191 11.94 8.65 -13.50
C THR A 191 12.87 8.54 -14.69
N ASN A 192 13.40 9.66 -15.19
CA ASN A 192 14.24 9.68 -16.39
C ASN A 192 13.57 8.93 -17.57
N GLU A 193 12.26 9.15 -17.79
CA GLU A 193 11.47 8.53 -18.88
C GLU A 193 11.52 6.99 -18.87
N THR A 194 11.52 6.37 -17.69
CA THR A 194 11.43 4.90 -17.56
C THR A 194 10.03 4.44 -17.16
N VAL A 195 9.22 5.29 -16.52
CA VAL A 195 7.86 4.94 -16.10
C VAL A 195 6.86 5.76 -16.90
N GLN A 196 6.12 5.09 -17.79
CA GLN A 196 5.03 5.68 -18.57
C GLN A 196 3.71 5.52 -17.82
N ASP A 197 3.05 6.64 -17.52
CA ASP A 197 1.76 6.71 -16.86
C ASP A 197 0.63 6.74 -17.92
N LEU A 198 0.01 5.58 -18.20
CA LEU A 198 -1.09 5.52 -19.18
C LEU A 198 -2.40 6.04 -18.60
N VAL A 199 -2.67 5.67 -17.34
CA VAL A 199 -3.75 6.22 -16.51
C VAL A 199 -3.14 6.41 -15.13
N HIS A 200 -3.16 7.64 -14.62
CA HIS A 200 -2.55 7.96 -13.32
C HIS A 200 -3.44 8.90 -12.50
N PRO A 201 -3.72 8.57 -11.23
CA PRO A 201 -4.65 9.34 -10.41
C PRO A 201 -4.12 10.73 -10.00
N SER A 202 -2.81 10.95 -10.15
CA SER A 202 -2.20 12.28 -9.89
C SER A 202 -2.27 13.22 -11.08
N MET A 203 -2.72 12.74 -12.24
CA MET A 203 -3.04 13.58 -13.38
C MET A 203 -4.50 13.99 -13.27
N TYR A 204 -4.79 15.29 -13.38
CA TYR A 204 -6.12 15.87 -13.10
C TYR A 204 -6.70 15.48 -11.72
N PRO A 205 -5.97 15.65 -10.60
CA PRO A 205 -6.52 15.41 -9.26
C PRO A 205 -7.58 16.47 -8.91
N LEU A 206 -8.33 16.28 -7.83
CA LEU A 206 -9.07 17.39 -7.22
C LEU A 206 -8.07 18.44 -6.71
N VAL A 207 -8.29 19.70 -7.03
CA VAL A 207 -7.53 20.86 -6.56
C VAL A 207 -8.48 21.83 -5.87
N TYR A 208 -8.35 21.98 -4.55
CA TYR A 208 -9.17 22.91 -3.79
C TYR A 208 -8.92 24.36 -4.23
N GLY A 209 -10.00 25.10 -4.54
CA GLY A 209 -9.93 26.45 -5.09
C GLY A 209 -9.76 26.51 -6.61
N ARG A 210 -9.75 25.37 -7.32
CA ARG A 210 -9.59 25.33 -8.79
C ARG A 210 -10.51 24.35 -9.51
N SER A 211 -10.69 23.14 -8.98
CA SER A 211 -11.55 22.13 -9.58
C SER A 211 -13.03 22.50 -9.50
N ARG A 212 -13.78 22.20 -10.56
CA ARG A 212 -15.24 22.29 -10.53
C ARG A 212 -15.85 21.10 -9.80
N PHE A 213 -16.94 21.36 -9.07
CA PHE A 213 -17.56 20.42 -8.16
C PHE A 213 -19.09 20.55 -8.18
N LEU A 214 -19.74 19.39 -8.04
CA LEU A 214 -21.18 19.24 -7.92
C LEU A 214 -21.47 18.53 -6.58
N PRO A 215 -22.31 19.12 -5.71
CA PRO A 215 -22.76 18.53 -4.46
C PRO A 215 -23.27 17.08 -4.57
N ASP A 216 -24.06 16.83 -5.60
CA ASP A 216 -24.70 15.55 -5.86
C ASP A 216 -23.84 14.67 -6.79
N GLU A 217 -23.90 13.35 -6.61
CA GLU A 217 -23.21 12.35 -7.47
C GLU A 217 -23.94 12.20 -8.83
N VAL A 218 -23.87 13.23 -9.67
CA VAL A 218 -24.63 13.31 -10.94
C VAL A 218 -23.80 13.03 -12.18
N VAL A 219 -22.46 13.02 -12.07
CA VAL A 219 -21.57 12.76 -13.20
C VAL A 219 -21.45 11.25 -13.43
N GLY A 220 -22.04 10.77 -14.52
CA GLY A 220 -22.03 9.37 -14.90
C GLY A 220 -20.75 8.95 -15.63
N VAL A 221 -20.81 7.79 -16.30
CA VAL A 221 -19.77 7.35 -17.25
C VAL A 221 -20.09 7.87 -18.65
N GLU A 222 -21.27 7.53 -19.17
CA GLU A 222 -21.69 7.81 -20.54
C GLU A 222 -21.94 9.30 -20.79
N ASP A 223 -22.43 10.03 -19.79
CA ASP A 223 -22.77 11.46 -19.90
C ASP A 223 -21.69 12.40 -19.34
N ALA A 224 -20.55 11.87 -18.88
CA ALA A 224 -19.52 12.64 -18.18
C ALA A 224 -19.01 13.83 -19.01
N VAL A 225 -18.70 13.56 -20.29
CA VAL A 225 -18.12 14.56 -21.20
C VAL A 225 -19.25 15.44 -21.77
N ASP A 226 -20.25 14.82 -22.40
CA ASP A 226 -21.29 15.52 -23.17
C ASP A 226 -22.18 16.42 -22.32
N LYS A 227 -22.46 16.03 -21.07
CA LYS A 227 -23.40 16.75 -20.22
C LYS A 227 -22.70 17.56 -19.14
N TRP A 228 -21.60 17.08 -18.59
CA TRP A 228 -21.04 17.62 -17.34
C TRP A 228 -19.69 18.34 -17.49
N ALA A 229 -18.92 18.11 -18.54
CA ALA A 229 -17.62 18.77 -18.71
C ALA A 229 -17.75 20.31 -18.61
N GLY A 230 -16.93 20.92 -17.76
CA GLY A 230 -16.97 22.37 -17.51
C GLY A 230 -18.14 22.88 -16.65
N ARG A 231 -19.02 22.02 -16.12
CA ARG A 231 -20.12 22.41 -15.21
C ARG A 231 -19.74 22.33 -13.73
N GLY A 232 -20.61 22.83 -12.86
CA GLY A 232 -20.42 22.86 -11.40
C GLY A 232 -19.70 24.12 -10.94
N ASP A 233 -19.61 24.36 -9.64
CA ASP A 233 -18.93 25.54 -9.10
C ASP A 233 -17.50 25.19 -8.70
N VAL A 234 -16.61 26.17 -8.66
CA VAL A 234 -15.25 25.94 -8.14
C VAL A 234 -15.34 25.56 -6.68
N ILE A 235 -14.79 24.39 -6.32
CA ILE A 235 -14.76 23.96 -4.92
C ILE A 235 -13.92 24.97 -4.12
N PRO A 236 -14.37 25.42 -2.93
CA PRO A 236 -13.64 26.42 -2.18
C PRO A 236 -12.20 25.97 -1.82
N ARG A 237 -11.24 26.90 -1.86
CA ARG A 237 -9.91 26.68 -1.28
C ARG A 237 -10.08 26.36 0.21
N ARG A 238 -9.31 25.40 0.71
CA ARG A 238 -9.21 25.16 2.15
C ARG A 238 -8.11 26.03 2.76
N PRO A 239 -8.35 26.64 3.93
CA PRO A 239 -7.29 27.33 4.66
C PRO A 239 -6.18 26.34 4.98
N GLU A 240 -4.94 26.79 4.91
CA GLU A 240 -3.82 25.98 5.35
C GLU A 240 -3.87 25.77 6.86
N TRP A 241 -3.17 24.74 7.32
CA TRP A 241 -3.14 24.39 8.72
C TRP A 241 -2.54 25.51 9.58
N GLY A 242 -3.37 26.32 10.24
CA GLY A 242 -2.95 27.47 11.05
C GLY A 242 -3.51 28.81 10.55
N GLU A 243 -4.08 28.85 9.35
CA GLU A 243 -4.81 30.01 8.80
C GLU A 243 -6.26 30.09 9.33
N GLU A 244 -6.53 29.62 10.56
CA GLU A 244 -7.89 29.58 11.09
C GLU A 244 -8.52 30.99 11.18
N PRO A 245 -9.75 31.19 10.69
CA PRO A 245 -10.43 32.47 10.83
C PRO A 245 -10.69 32.81 12.30
N ALA A 246 -10.75 34.11 12.60
CA ALA A 246 -10.99 34.63 13.95
C ALA A 246 -12.19 33.97 14.65
N ARG A 247 -12.10 33.82 15.98
CA ARG A 247 -13.18 33.29 16.84
C ARG A 247 -14.52 33.96 16.53
N GLY A 248 -15.55 33.16 16.26
CA GLY A 248 -16.94 33.64 16.13
C GLY A 248 -17.58 33.49 14.75
N THR A 249 -16.84 33.07 13.72
CA THR A 249 -17.44 32.69 12.43
C THR A 249 -18.20 31.35 12.55
N PRO A 250 -19.44 31.23 12.05
CA PRO A 250 -20.14 29.95 11.97
C PRO A 250 -19.28 28.96 11.17
N ARG A 251 -18.95 27.83 11.79
CA ARG A 251 -18.12 26.77 11.22
C ARG A 251 -19.03 25.67 10.68
N PRO A 252 -19.22 25.51 9.36
CA PRO A 252 -19.98 24.37 8.85
C PRO A 252 -19.17 23.06 8.97
N TRP A 253 -17.83 23.14 8.98
CA TRP A 253 -16.92 21.97 8.91
C TRP A 253 -16.08 21.72 10.16
N ALA A 254 -15.91 22.71 11.05
CA ALA A 254 -15.01 22.58 12.20
C ALA A 254 -15.81 22.33 13.48
N ARG A 255 -15.83 21.06 13.93
CA ARG A 255 -16.15 20.73 15.31
C ARG A 255 -14.87 20.67 16.15
N PRO A 256 -14.86 21.26 17.36
CA PRO A 256 -13.71 21.24 18.23
C PRO A 256 -13.62 19.86 18.86
N THR A 257 -12.72 19.05 18.37
CA THR A 257 -12.03 18.15 19.26
C THR A 257 -10.57 18.42 18.97
N GLU A 258 -9.92 19.29 19.74
CA GLU A 258 -8.45 19.44 19.81
C GLU A 258 -7.84 18.65 20.98
N GLU A 259 -8.66 17.96 21.78
CA GLU A 259 -8.23 17.15 22.93
C GLU A 259 -7.66 15.77 22.52
N GLY A 260 -6.34 15.58 22.65
CA GLY A 260 -5.65 14.28 22.50
C GLY A 260 -4.25 14.40 21.90
N SER A 261 -3.36 13.47 22.23
CA SER A 261 -1.98 13.47 21.74
C SER A 261 -1.90 12.94 20.29
N THR A 262 -1.05 13.56 19.47
CA THR A 262 -0.66 13.04 18.15
C THR A 262 0.63 12.22 18.21
N GLY A 263 1.31 12.18 19.36
CA GLY A 263 2.51 11.36 19.57
C GLY A 263 2.16 9.86 19.66
N VAL A 264 3.20 9.02 19.77
CA VAL A 264 3.07 7.56 19.91
C VAL A 264 2.17 7.22 21.10
N GLY A 265 1.25 6.28 20.92
CA GLY A 265 0.23 5.92 21.92
C GLY A 265 -0.92 6.93 22.05
N GLY A 266 -0.93 7.97 21.22
CA GLY A 266 -1.97 8.98 21.16
C GLY A 266 -3.25 8.50 20.48
N SER A 267 -4.34 9.26 20.66
CA SER A 267 -5.65 8.96 20.08
C SER A 267 -5.89 9.66 18.74
N ARG A 268 -4.86 10.31 18.17
CA ARG A 268 -5.01 11.19 17.00
C ARG A 268 -3.89 11.02 15.99
N ILE A 269 -4.22 11.32 14.74
CA ILE A 269 -3.28 11.38 13.63
C ILE A 269 -2.91 12.85 13.41
N HIS A 270 -1.61 13.11 13.18
CA HIS A 270 -1.15 14.47 12.96
C HIS A 270 -1.73 15.07 11.66
N LYS A 271 -2.00 16.38 11.64
CA LYS A 271 -2.69 17.05 10.52
C LYS A 271 -1.90 17.04 9.20
N SER A 272 -0.57 16.86 9.24
CA SER A 272 0.29 16.71 8.04
C SER A 272 -0.09 15.51 7.16
N TYR A 273 -0.87 14.57 7.69
CA TYR A 273 -1.34 13.39 7.00
C TYR A 273 -2.54 13.61 6.09
N TRP A 274 -3.07 14.85 6.02
CA TRP A 274 -4.12 15.26 5.10
C TRP A 274 -3.63 16.40 4.21
N SER A 275 -3.96 16.33 2.93
CA SER A 275 -3.73 17.44 2.01
C SER A 275 -4.92 18.41 2.01
N THR A 276 -4.66 19.68 2.29
CA THR A 276 -5.65 20.77 2.13
C THR A 276 -5.75 21.26 0.69
N VAL A 277 -4.89 20.77 -0.20
CA VAL A 277 -4.77 21.26 -1.59
C VAL A 277 -5.26 20.22 -2.60
N TYR A 278 -4.90 18.94 -2.42
CA TYR A 278 -5.10 17.89 -3.42
C TYR A 278 -5.84 16.67 -2.87
N GLN A 279 -6.60 16.01 -3.73
CA GLN A 279 -7.15 14.66 -3.45
C GLN A 279 -7.24 13.85 -4.75
N TRP A 280 -6.87 12.57 -4.68
CA TRP A 280 -7.17 11.64 -5.79
C TRP A 280 -8.67 11.35 -5.89
N LEU A 281 -9.18 11.34 -7.11
CA LEU A 281 -10.60 11.10 -7.38
C LEU A 281 -10.85 9.62 -7.67
N PRO A 282 -11.50 8.87 -6.77
CA PRO A 282 -11.98 7.53 -7.08
C PRO A 282 -13.15 7.59 -8.07
N ALA A 283 -13.33 6.50 -8.81
CA ALA A 283 -14.55 6.21 -9.56
C ALA A 283 -15.52 5.39 -8.70
N ASN A 284 -16.81 5.70 -8.81
CA ASN A 284 -17.86 4.98 -8.11
C ASN A 284 -18.18 3.67 -8.86
N VAL A 285 -18.34 2.58 -8.10
CA VAL A 285 -18.65 1.24 -8.62
C VAL A 285 -19.92 0.73 -7.96
N LYS A 286 -20.86 0.19 -8.74
CA LYS A 286 -22.03 -0.51 -8.21
C LYS A 286 -22.00 -2.00 -8.56
N PHE A 287 -22.61 -2.79 -7.69
CA PHE A 287 -22.86 -4.20 -7.94
C PHE A 287 -24.11 -4.36 -8.80
N THR A 288 -24.02 -5.13 -9.87
CA THR A 288 -25.14 -5.40 -10.77
C THR A 288 -25.95 -6.62 -10.30
N SER A 289 -27.20 -6.73 -10.78
CA SER A 289 -28.12 -7.81 -10.42
C SER A 289 -27.69 -9.19 -10.92
N ASP A 290 -26.93 -9.24 -12.00
CA ASP A 290 -26.32 -10.46 -12.58
C ASP A 290 -25.06 -10.93 -11.82
N GLY A 291 -24.64 -10.22 -10.77
CA GLY A 291 -23.48 -10.58 -9.98
C GLY A 291 -22.18 -9.93 -10.44
N GLY A 292 -22.18 -9.09 -11.47
CA GLY A 292 -21.02 -8.30 -11.88
C GLY A 292 -20.80 -7.01 -11.08
N VAL A 293 -19.97 -6.13 -11.63
CA VAL A 293 -19.78 -4.74 -11.19
C VAL A 293 -19.82 -3.80 -12.38
N ARG A 294 -20.19 -2.54 -12.15
CA ARG A 294 -20.07 -1.46 -13.15
C ARG A 294 -19.60 -0.15 -12.55
N PHE A 295 -18.81 0.59 -13.30
CA PHE A 295 -18.54 1.98 -12.97
C PHE A 295 -19.79 2.81 -13.18
N THR A 296 -20.13 3.65 -12.21
CA THR A 296 -21.25 4.61 -12.30
C THR A 296 -20.78 6.05 -12.45
N SER A 297 -19.48 6.30 -12.33
CA SER A 297 -18.83 7.56 -12.69
C SER A 297 -17.53 7.27 -13.43
N TYR A 298 -17.06 8.22 -14.25
CA TYR A 298 -15.87 8.01 -15.08
C TYR A 298 -14.60 7.74 -14.26
N ILE A 299 -13.60 7.07 -14.84
CA ILE A 299 -12.29 6.86 -14.24
C ILE A 299 -11.45 8.10 -14.50
N ASN A 300 -10.88 8.69 -13.45
CA ASN A 300 -10.04 9.87 -13.61
C ASN A 300 -8.90 9.60 -14.60
N ASN A 301 -8.67 10.55 -15.51
CA ASN A 301 -7.68 10.47 -16.59
C ASN A 301 -7.91 9.34 -17.62
N LEU A 302 -9.13 8.79 -17.74
CA LEU A 302 -9.51 7.86 -18.81
C LEU A 302 -10.82 8.31 -19.47
N HIS A 303 -10.79 8.54 -20.78
CA HIS A 303 -11.95 9.09 -21.50
C HIS A 303 -13.07 8.03 -21.65
N PRO A 304 -14.28 8.27 -21.12
CA PRO A 304 -15.30 7.21 -20.98
C PRO A 304 -15.90 6.74 -22.31
N THR A 305 -16.22 7.66 -23.22
CA THR A 305 -16.86 7.32 -24.51
C THR A 305 -15.86 6.97 -25.62
N LYS A 306 -14.60 7.40 -25.50
CA LYS A 306 -13.51 7.00 -26.41
C LYS A 306 -13.02 5.58 -26.12
N TYR A 307 -13.02 5.16 -24.85
CA TYR A 307 -12.47 3.87 -24.42
C TYR A 307 -13.49 2.95 -23.70
N PRO A 308 -14.71 2.72 -24.23
CA PRO A 308 -15.73 1.95 -23.53
C PRO A 308 -15.31 0.50 -23.28
N HIS A 309 -14.55 -0.11 -24.19
CA HIS A 309 -14.03 -1.47 -24.04
C HIS A 309 -12.99 -1.59 -22.89
N ILE A 310 -12.21 -0.52 -22.64
CA ILE A 310 -11.25 -0.48 -21.51
C ILE A 310 -12.02 -0.44 -20.19
N TYR A 311 -13.12 0.33 -20.11
CA TYR A 311 -13.99 0.33 -18.94
C TYR A 311 -14.55 -1.07 -18.66
N THR A 312 -15.09 -1.74 -19.68
CA THR A 312 -15.60 -3.12 -19.52
C THR A 312 -14.51 -4.09 -19.04
N ALA A 313 -13.27 -3.96 -19.54
CA ALA A 313 -12.16 -4.79 -19.07
C ALA A 313 -11.78 -4.49 -17.61
N LEU A 314 -11.75 -3.21 -17.22
CA LEU A 314 -11.47 -2.79 -15.85
C LEU A 314 -12.58 -3.19 -14.87
N GLU A 315 -13.85 -3.16 -15.28
CA GLU A 315 -14.98 -3.68 -14.48
C GLU A 315 -14.79 -5.16 -14.16
N LYS A 316 -14.46 -5.98 -15.17
CA LYS A 316 -14.15 -7.41 -14.97
C LYS A 316 -12.93 -7.61 -14.07
N LEU A 317 -11.91 -6.75 -14.17
CA LEU A 317 -10.73 -6.82 -13.29
C LEU A 317 -11.09 -6.47 -11.83
N VAL A 318 -11.90 -5.43 -11.62
CA VAL A 318 -12.41 -5.06 -10.28
C VAL A 318 -13.23 -6.21 -9.71
N GLU A 319 -14.11 -6.83 -10.50
CA GLU A 319 -14.87 -8.02 -10.09
C GLU A 319 -13.94 -9.17 -9.67
N THR A 320 -12.89 -9.42 -10.44
CA THR A 320 -11.87 -10.46 -10.16
C THR A 320 -11.07 -10.15 -8.90
N ALA A 321 -10.87 -8.87 -8.57
CA ALA A 321 -10.16 -8.43 -7.37
C ALA A 321 -11.01 -8.51 -6.08
N LEU A 322 -12.35 -8.54 -6.16
CA LEU A 322 -13.23 -8.62 -4.99
C LEU A 322 -12.89 -9.78 -4.04
N PRO A 323 -12.80 -11.06 -4.49
CA PRO A 323 -12.46 -12.16 -3.60
C PRO A 323 -11.02 -12.06 -3.06
N MET A 324 -10.13 -11.38 -3.77
CA MET A 324 -8.75 -11.12 -3.31
C MET A 324 -8.74 -10.13 -2.15
N TRP A 325 -9.48 -9.02 -2.25
CA TRP A 325 -9.66 -8.07 -1.15
C TRP A 325 -10.38 -8.71 0.04
N ASP A 326 -11.45 -9.49 -0.19
CA ASP A 326 -12.13 -10.24 0.86
C ASP A 326 -11.20 -11.19 1.61
N GLN A 327 -10.17 -11.71 0.92
CA GLN A 327 -9.19 -12.64 1.48
C GLN A 327 -8.09 -11.97 2.31
N CYS A 328 -7.74 -10.70 2.05
CA CYS A 328 -6.64 -10.03 2.74
C CYS A 328 -7.09 -8.94 3.74
N LEU A 329 -8.32 -8.45 3.62
CA LEU A 329 -8.83 -7.39 4.50
C LEU A 329 -9.14 -7.91 5.89
N VAL A 330 -8.50 -7.27 6.88
CA VAL A 330 -8.87 -7.38 8.29
C VAL A 330 -9.77 -6.21 8.64
N ARG A 331 -10.76 -6.47 9.50
CA ARG A 331 -11.68 -5.48 10.03
C ARG A 331 -11.62 -5.46 11.54
N LEU A 332 -11.79 -4.28 12.11
CA LEU A 332 -11.88 -4.10 13.56
C LEU A 332 -13.32 -3.93 14.00
N ASN A 333 -13.65 -4.48 15.15
CA ASN A 333 -14.82 -4.13 15.92
C ASN A 333 -14.38 -3.93 17.38
N GLY A 334 -14.34 -2.67 17.82
CA GLY A 334 -13.56 -2.28 19.00
C GLY A 334 -12.11 -2.74 18.85
N TRP A 335 -11.60 -3.47 19.84
CA TRP A 335 -10.23 -4.00 19.82
C TRP A 335 -10.07 -5.34 19.10
N ARG A 336 -11.14 -5.93 18.56
CA ARG A 336 -11.11 -7.27 17.98
C ARG A 336 -10.90 -7.22 16.47
N LYS A 337 -9.84 -7.88 16.00
CA LYS A 337 -9.59 -8.13 14.57
C LYS A 337 -10.45 -9.29 14.07
N HIS A 338 -11.00 -9.13 12.87
CA HIS A 338 -11.79 -10.12 12.16
C HIS A 338 -11.36 -10.16 10.70
N GLY A 339 -11.04 -11.35 10.20
CA GLY A 339 -10.65 -11.56 8.81
C GLY A 339 -10.39 -13.05 8.58
N PRO A 340 -10.31 -13.50 7.32
CA PRO A 340 -9.85 -14.84 7.00
C PRO A 340 -8.32 -14.93 7.19
N GLY A 341 -7.83 -16.15 7.41
CA GLY A 341 -6.40 -16.39 7.64
C GLY A 341 -6.01 -16.24 9.12
N ARG A 342 -4.73 -15.96 9.36
CA ARG A 342 -4.19 -15.74 10.71
C ARG A 342 -4.48 -14.30 11.14
N LEU A 343 -4.62 -14.14 12.45
CA LEU A 343 -4.77 -12.85 13.12
C LEU A 343 -3.84 -12.72 14.34
N LYS A 344 -3.07 -13.79 14.61
CA LYS A 344 -2.15 -13.94 15.74
C LYS A 344 -0.92 -14.74 15.28
N PRO A 345 0.24 -14.58 15.92
CA PRO A 345 1.44 -15.37 15.65
C PRO A 345 1.20 -16.88 15.80
N ARG A 346 1.95 -17.68 15.05
CA ARG A 346 2.02 -19.15 15.20
C ARG A 346 2.69 -19.55 16.50
N MET A 347 3.64 -18.73 16.95
CA MET A 347 4.48 -19.01 18.11
C MET A 347 4.44 -17.83 19.07
N ILE A 348 4.09 -18.11 20.33
CA ILE A 348 4.08 -17.14 21.43
C ILE A 348 5.01 -17.71 22.51
N PRO A 349 6.09 -17.00 22.89
CA PRO A 349 6.93 -17.39 24.02
C PRO A 349 6.16 -17.46 25.33
N ASP A 350 6.42 -18.48 26.15
CA ASP A 350 5.78 -18.68 27.48
C ASP A 350 6.55 -17.97 28.61
N HIS A 351 7.89 -17.92 28.50
CA HIS A 351 8.81 -17.28 29.45
C HIS A 351 9.91 -16.50 28.72
N PRO A 352 9.58 -15.32 28.16
CA PRO A 352 10.51 -14.56 27.32
C PRO A 352 11.52 -13.74 28.14
N ASP A 353 12.25 -14.38 29.05
CA ASP A 353 13.17 -13.74 30.00
C ASP A 353 14.59 -14.31 29.83
N ASP A 354 15.61 -13.45 29.98
CA ASP A 354 17.02 -13.82 29.87
C ASP A 354 17.51 -14.72 31.01
N GLU A 355 16.84 -14.70 32.16
CA GLU A 355 17.14 -15.53 33.31
C GLU A 355 16.62 -16.97 33.17
N ASP A 356 15.78 -17.26 32.17
CA ASP A 356 15.34 -18.62 31.90
C ASP A 356 16.46 -19.43 31.21
N PRO A 357 17.05 -20.44 31.86
CA PRO A 357 18.13 -21.23 31.27
C PRO A 357 17.72 -21.95 29.98
N ARG A 358 16.42 -22.20 29.77
CA ARG A 358 15.88 -22.89 28.59
C ARG A 358 15.97 -22.05 27.31
N ASN A 359 16.11 -20.74 27.46
CA ASN A 359 16.21 -19.79 26.36
C ASN A 359 17.61 -19.72 25.76
N TRP A 360 18.60 -20.39 26.37
CA TRP A 360 20.01 -20.27 26.01
C TRP A 360 20.68 -21.63 25.79
N ASP A 361 21.59 -21.69 24.81
CA ASP A 361 22.47 -22.83 24.57
C ASP A 361 23.94 -22.39 24.50
N PRO A 362 24.84 -22.84 25.39
CA PRO A 362 24.55 -23.66 26.58
C PRO A 362 23.63 -22.95 27.58
N SER A 363 22.91 -23.74 28.39
CA SER A 363 21.91 -23.26 29.36
C SER A 363 22.52 -22.78 30.68
N SER A 364 23.78 -23.11 30.96
CA SER A 364 24.47 -22.67 32.18
C SER A 364 26.00 -22.62 31.99
N PRO A 365 26.74 -21.91 32.87
CA PRO A 365 28.20 -21.90 32.86
C PRO A 365 28.83 -23.30 33.00
N GLU A 366 28.26 -24.18 33.81
CA GLU A 366 28.78 -25.55 33.99
C GLU A 366 28.64 -26.37 32.70
N GLN A 367 27.53 -26.19 31.98
CA GLN A 367 27.33 -26.85 30.69
C GLN A 367 28.30 -26.33 29.63
N MET A 368 28.60 -25.03 29.66
CA MET A 368 29.61 -24.40 28.81
C MET A 368 30.99 -25.02 29.06
N LEU A 369 31.46 -25.02 30.32
CA LEU A 369 32.76 -25.58 30.71
C LEU A 369 32.86 -27.07 30.36
N ALA A 370 31.79 -27.85 30.56
CA ALA A 370 31.76 -29.26 30.19
C ALA A 370 31.90 -29.49 28.67
N ARG A 371 31.35 -28.60 27.83
CA ARG A 371 31.53 -28.66 26.36
C ARG A 371 32.94 -28.28 25.94
N GLU A 372 33.52 -27.27 26.57
CA GLU A 372 34.93 -26.87 26.33
C GLU A 372 35.89 -27.99 26.69
N ALA A 373 35.72 -28.60 27.87
CA ALA A 373 36.50 -29.76 28.30
C ALA A 373 36.37 -30.95 27.35
N ALA A 374 35.23 -31.08 26.67
CA ALA A 374 34.98 -32.10 25.65
C ALA A 374 35.49 -31.73 24.25
N GLY A 375 36.14 -30.57 24.07
CA GLY A 375 36.66 -30.10 22.78
C GLY A 375 35.58 -29.77 21.75
N LYS A 376 34.34 -29.49 22.19
CA LYS A 376 33.24 -29.13 21.30
C LYS A 376 33.18 -27.60 21.14
N PRO A 377 33.20 -27.05 19.91
CA PRO A 377 33.07 -25.61 19.72
C PRO A 377 31.68 -25.14 20.18
N LEU A 378 31.66 -24.07 20.99
CA LEU A 378 30.43 -23.48 21.53
C LEU A 378 29.70 -22.60 20.50
N ASN A 379 30.44 -21.74 19.78
CA ASN A 379 29.99 -20.98 18.61
C ASN A 379 31.19 -20.37 17.83
N GLU A 380 30.93 -19.71 16.69
CA GLU A 380 31.98 -19.02 15.89
C GLU A 380 32.68 -17.89 16.66
N ALA A 381 31.97 -17.21 17.57
CA ALA A 381 32.53 -16.14 18.40
C ALA A 381 33.57 -16.67 19.40
N ALA A 382 33.38 -17.87 19.97
CA ALA A 382 34.33 -18.56 20.82
C ALA A 382 35.60 -18.97 20.05
N THR A 383 35.47 -19.26 18.75
CA THR A 383 36.60 -19.59 17.88
C THR A 383 37.49 -18.36 17.60
N LYS A 384 36.88 -17.18 17.48
CA LYS A 384 37.60 -15.89 17.38
C LYS A 384 38.17 -15.42 18.71
N ALA A 385 37.40 -15.52 19.80
CA ALA A 385 37.85 -15.15 21.15
C ALA A 385 39.02 -16.01 21.65
N ALA A 386 39.09 -17.28 21.24
CA ALA A 386 40.24 -18.16 21.51
C ALA A 386 41.48 -17.83 20.66
N ALA A 387 41.34 -17.09 19.56
CA ALA A 387 42.43 -16.74 18.65
C ALA A 387 43.10 -15.39 18.97
N GLU A 388 42.49 -14.55 19.81
CA GLU A 388 43.07 -13.29 20.26
C GLU A 388 43.65 -13.44 21.68
N PRO A 389 44.98 -13.45 21.86
CA PRO A 389 45.55 -13.39 23.20
C PRO A 389 45.24 -12.01 23.79
N LYS A 390 44.33 -11.94 24.77
CA LYS A 390 44.16 -10.72 25.58
C LYS A 390 45.48 -10.49 26.34
N GLN A 391 46.32 -9.57 25.85
CA GLN A 391 47.43 -9.03 26.63
C GLN A 391 46.86 -8.37 27.88
N ARG A 392 47.12 -8.97 29.05
CA ARG A 392 46.88 -8.35 30.35
C ARG A 392 47.74 -7.08 30.45
N GLN A 393 47.12 -5.92 30.32
CA GLN A 393 47.75 -4.65 30.67
C GLN A 393 47.10 -4.10 31.93
N GLY A 394 47.89 -4.09 33.01
CA GLY A 394 47.75 -3.14 34.13
C GLY A 394 46.76 -3.53 35.23
N ASP A 395 47.27 -4.21 36.24
CA ASP A 395 47.12 -3.91 37.67
C ASP A 395 45.98 -2.94 38.08
N GLU A 396 44.74 -3.43 38.07
CA GLU A 396 43.73 -3.09 39.06
C GLU A 396 43.05 -4.40 39.48
N GLU A 397 43.56 -5.01 40.55
CA GLU A 397 42.92 -6.14 41.23
C GLU A 397 41.54 -5.71 41.71
N ARG A 398 40.50 -6.05 40.95
CA ARG A 398 39.16 -6.27 41.50
C ARG A 398 39.04 -7.77 41.78
N ASP A 399 38.78 -8.13 43.03
CA ASP A 399 38.40 -9.47 43.47
C ASP A 399 37.11 -9.92 42.76
N SER A 400 37.18 -10.32 41.49
CA SER A 400 36.08 -11.03 40.82
C SER A 400 36.29 -12.53 41.02
N ASP A 401 35.40 -13.18 41.77
CA ASP A 401 35.41 -14.64 41.95
C ASP A 401 35.40 -15.35 40.58
N ASP A 402 36.10 -16.50 40.47
CA ASP A 402 36.20 -17.30 39.23
C ASP A 402 34.80 -17.60 38.63
N ASP A 403 33.79 -17.78 39.49
CA ASP A 403 32.39 -18.01 39.11
C ASP A 403 31.79 -16.84 38.30
N GLN A 404 32.16 -15.59 38.63
CA GLN A 404 31.68 -14.41 37.90
C GLN A 404 32.32 -14.33 36.50
N ILE A 405 33.59 -14.71 36.38
CA ILE A 405 34.30 -14.76 35.10
C ILE A 405 33.66 -15.80 34.18
N ASP A 406 33.35 -16.98 34.71
CA ASP A 406 32.71 -18.04 33.93
C ASP A 406 31.26 -17.69 33.57
N HIS A 407 30.52 -16.99 34.44
CA HIS A 407 29.20 -16.48 34.13
C HIS A 407 29.22 -15.42 33.01
N ASP A 408 30.18 -14.50 33.04
CA ASP A 408 30.34 -13.49 32.00
C ASP A 408 30.70 -14.13 30.65
N ARG A 409 31.62 -15.11 30.66
CA ARG A 409 31.95 -15.92 29.48
C ARG A 409 30.73 -16.66 28.94
N TRP A 410 29.93 -17.25 29.82
CA TRP A 410 28.69 -17.92 29.44
C TRP A 410 27.72 -16.97 28.77
N THR A 411 27.53 -15.77 29.32
CA THR A 411 26.67 -14.73 28.75
C THR A 411 27.14 -14.29 27.35
N GLU A 412 28.45 -14.18 27.14
CA GLU A 412 29.04 -13.84 25.85
C GLU A 412 28.92 -14.98 24.82
N MET A 413 29.05 -16.24 25.26
CA MET A 413 29.10 -17.39 24.35
C MET A 413 27.75 -18.10 24.13
N ARG A 414 26.78 -17.91 25.03
CA ARG A 414 25.44 -18.51 24.87
C ARG A 414 24.73 -18.02 23.62
N CYS A 415 24.06 -18.93 22.93
CA CYS A 415 23.24 -18.69 21.75
C CYS A 415 21.75 -18.74 22.12
N PRO A 416 20.91 -17.87 21.54
CA PRO A 416 19.49 -17.85 21.82
C PRO A 416 18.79 -19.05 21.19
N VAL A 417 18.02 -19.78 22.00
CA VAL A 417 17.20 -20.91 21.57
C VAL A 417 15.86 -20.40 21.09
N GLN A 418 15.53 -20.67 19.83
CA GLN A 418 14.22 -20.29 19.29
C GLN A 418 13.13 -21.30 19.67
N PRO A 419 11.93 -20.84 20.06
CA PRO A 419 10.78 -21.70 20.29
C PRO A 419 10.45 -22.56 19.07
N ASN A 420 10.04 -23.81 19.33
CA ASN A 420 9.49 -24.69 18.30
C ASN A 420 8.05 -24.28 17.96
N PRO A 421 7.61 -24.53 16.71
CA PRO A 421 6.19 -24.38 16.39
C PRO A 421 5.35 -25.32 17.26
N PRO A 422 4.11 -24.94 17.59
CA PRO A 422 3.20 -25.83 18.29
C PRO A 422 2.89 -27.06 17.41
N SER A 423 2.48 -28.15 18.05
CA SER A 423 1.97 -29.32 17.34
C SER A 423 0.85 -28.91 16.37
N PHE A 424 0.98 -29.30 15.10
CA PHE A 424 0.01 -28.95 14.07
C PHE A 424 -1.35 -29.57 14.39
N SER A 425 -2.38 -28.73 14.47
CA SER A 425 -3.75 -29.16 14.76
C SER A 425 -4.73 -28.46 13.82
N MET A 426 -5.61 -29.24 13.19
CA MET A 426 -6.67 -28.74 12.31
C MET A 426 -7.69 -27.84 13.04
N SER A 427 -7.82 -27.97 14.37
CA SER A 427 -8.69 -27.09 15.16
C SER A 427 -8.05 -25.74 15.50
N LYS A 428 -6.72 -25.65 15.46
CA LYS A 428 -5.93 -24.45 15.77
C LYS A 428 -5.34 -23.76 14.54
N VAL A 429 -5.29 -24.45 13.39
CA VAL A 429 -4.84 -23.85 12.12
C VAL A 429 -5.81 -22.78 11.67
N ALA A 430 -5.28 -21.79 10.94
CA ALA A 430 -6.04 -20.66 10.43
C ALA A 430 -7.22 -21.08 9.55
N LYS A 431 -8.31 -20.32 9.66
CA LYS A 431 -9.50 -20.49 8.82
C LYS A 431 -9.42 -19.52 7.64
N TYR A 432 -9.09 -20.06 6.47
CA TYR A 432 -9.00 -19.29 5.22
C TYR A 432 -10.36 -19.08 4.54
N THR A 433 -11.45 -19.64 5.07
CA THR A 433 -12.77 -19.46 4.46
C THR A 433 -13.28 -18.06 4.76
N VAL A 434 -13.56 -17.29 3.71
CA VAL A 434 -14.29 -16.02 3.79
C VAL A 434 -15.76 -16.30 4.14
N ASP A 435 -16.30 -15.58 5.12
CA ASP A 435 -17.72 -15.64 5.45
C ASP A 435 -18.55 -15.04 4.30
N PRO A 436 -19.40 -15.83 3.61
CA PRO A 436 -20.15 -15.36 2.45
C PRO A 436 -21.13 -14.22 2.77
N TYR A 437 -21.54 -14.06 4.03
CA TYR A 437 -22.40 -12.97 4.47
C TYR A 437 -21.64 -11.70 4.84
N ARG A 438 -20.30 -11.74 4.83
CA ARG A 438 -19.43 -10.61 5.20
C ARG A 438 -18.51 -10.13 4.08
N THR A 439 -18.70 -10.62 2.86
CA THR A 439 -17.96 -10.14 1.67
C THR A 439 -18.26 -8.66 1.40
N LEU A 440 -17.32 -7.97 0.75
CA LEU A 440 -17.49 -6.59 0.30
C LEU A 440 -18.80 -6.44 -0.50
N ARG A 441 -19.05 -7.38 -1.41
CA ARG A 441 -20.29 -7.42 -2.22
C ARG A 441 -21.54 -7.43 -1.35
N LYS A 442 -21.63 -8.32 -0.36
CA LYS A 442 -22.84 -8.42 0.47
C LYS A 442 -23.02 -7.22 1.40
N ARG A 443 -21.93 -6.69 1.92
CA ARG A 443 -21.97 -5.57 2.87
C ARG A 443 -22.31 -4.24 2.21
N PHE A 444 -21.78 -4.01 1.01
CA PHE A 444 -21.87 -2.72 0.34
C PHE A 444 -22.75 -2.75 -0.91
N GLN A 445 -23.66 -3.73 -1.01
CA GLN A 445 -24.57 -3.87 -2.15
C GLN A 445 -25.37 -2.59 -2.44
N GLY A 446 -25.80 -1.87 -1.39
CA GLY A 446 -26.58 -0.63 -1.53
C GLY A 446 -25.74 0.61 -1.85
N MET A 447 -24.56 0.74 -1.23
CA MET A 447 -23.70 1.94 -1.35
C MET A 447 -22.74 1.88 -2.54
N GLY A 448 -22.39 0.67 -2.98
CA GLY A 448 -21.30 0.44 -3.93
C GLY A 448 -19.92 0.62 -3.30
N LEU A 449 -18.90 0.67 -4.15
CA LEU A 449 -17.50 0.89 -3.79
C LEU A 449 -16.96 2.16 -4.45
N GLN A 450 -15.80 2.60 -3.99
CA GLN A 450 -14.99 3.64 -4.62
C GLN A 450 -13.62 3.06 -4.93
N VAL A 451 -13.21 3.13 -6.20
CA VAL A 451 -11.96 2.52 -6.69
C VAL A 451 -11.15 3.55 -7.46
N ILE A 452 -9.86 3.65 -7.13
CA ILE A 452 -8.89 4.43 -7.89
C ILE A 452 -8.13 3.47 -8.81
N VAL A 453 -7.93 3.86 -10.07
CA VAL A 453 -7.25 3.04 -11.08
C VAL A 453 -5.94 3.70 -11.50
N LYS A 454 -4.88 2.91 -11.62
CA LYS A 454 -3.63 3.28 -12.30
C LYS A 454 -3.23 2.19 -13.29
N MET A 455 -2.77 2.61 -14.47
CA MET A 455 -2.19 1.75 -15.50
C MET A 455 -0.83 2.34 -15.86
N ALA A 456 0.24 1.57 -15.67
CA ALA A 456 1.60 2.05 -15.90
C ALA A 456 2.47 1.00 -16.59
N SER A 457 3.41 1.48 -17.39
CA SER A 457 4.47 0.68 -18.00
C SER A 457 5.82 1.15 -17.48
N ILE A 458 6.67 0.22 -17.05
CA ILE A 458 8.09 0.49 -16.83
C ILE A 458 8.84 -0.03 -18.05
N GLU A 459 9.51 0.85 -18.77
CA GLU A 459 10.22 0.58 -20.02
C GLU A 459 11.73 0.72 -19.77
N LEU A 460 12.49 -0.35 -20.07
CA LEU A 460 13.95 -0.40 -19.97
C LEU A 460 14.56 -0.54 -21.36
N THR A 461 15.65 0.18 -21.60
CA THR A 461 16.41 0.12 -22.86
C THR A 461 17.86 -0.25 -22.58
N PRO A 462 18.65 -0.68 -23.57
CA PRO A 462 20.08 -0.92 -23.39
C PRO A 462 20.83 0.28 -22.78
N GLU A 463 20.37 1.52 -23.03
CA GLU A 463 20.93 2.76 -22.48
C GLU A 463 20.46 3.05 -21.04
N LYS A 464 19.27 2.54 -20.66
CA LYS A 464 18.68 2.65 -19.32
C LYS A 464 18.28 1.25 -18.83
N PRO A 465 19.26 0.36 -18.53
CA PRO A 465 19.00 -1.07 -18.38
C PRO A 465 18.51 -1.48 -16.98
N GLU A 466 18.43 -0.56 -16.02
CA GLU A 466 18.14 -0.83 -14.62
C GLU A 466 17.02 0.05 -14.09
N PHE A 467 16.15 -0.54 -13.27
CA PHE A 467 15.15 0.13 -12.45
C PHE A 467 15.55 0.01 -10.98
N ALA A 468 15.75 1.16 -10.32
CA ALA A 468 16.16 1.20 -8.92
C ALA A 468 15.01 0.73 -7.99
N PRO A 469 15.33 0.17 -6.80
CA PRO A 469 14.31 -0.15 -5.81
C PRO A 469 13.49 1.08 -5.40
N GLY A 470 12.19 0.90 -5.25
CA GLY A 470 11.29 1.95 -4.79
C GLY A 470 11.48 2.29 -3.31
N GLY A 471 10.97 3.46 -2.91
CA GLY A 471 10.85 3.84 -1.50
C GLY A 471 9.78 3.02 -0.78
N TRP A 472 9.96 2.80 0.52
CA TRP A 472 8.91 2.23 1.35
C TRP A 472 7.73 3.19 1.49
N HIS A 473 6.52 2.75 1.13
CA HIS A 473 5.30 3.56 1.23
C HIS A 473 4.05 2.72 1.50
N VAL A 474 3.01 3.38 1.99
CA VAL A 474 1.62 2.91 1.89
C VAL A 474 0.90 3.82 0.89
N GLU A 475 -0.26 3.41 0.42
CA GLU A 475 -0.95 4.10 -0.66
C GLU A 475 -1.80 5.25 -0.15
N GLY A 476 -1.64 6.41 -0.78
CA GLY A 476 -2.40 7.63 -0.48
C GLY A 476 -2.04 8.29 0.85
N MET A 477 -2.71 9.42 1.10
CA MET A 477 -2.75 10.12 2.38
C MET A 477 -4.09 9.82 3.07
N MET A 478 -4.35 10.44 4.22
CA MET A 478 -5.58 10.19 4.99
C MET A 478 -6.83 10.73 4.31
N ASN A 479 -6.75 11.68 3.38
CA ASN A 479 -7.92 12.15 2.62
C ASN A 479 -8.36 11.18 1.52
N GLU A 480 -7.49 10.28 1.04
CA GLU A 480 -7.86 9.25 0.04
C GLU A 480 -8.44 7.97 0.67
N GLN A 481 -8.24 7.74 1.98
CA GLN A 481 -8.86 6.66 2.75
C GLN A 481 -8.67 5.25 2.15
N ILE A 482 -7.52 4.98 1.54
CA ILE A 482 -7.24 3.68 0.90
C ILE A 482 -7.13 2.58 1.97
N ALA A 483 -7.94 1.53 1.81
CA ALA A 483 -8.01 0.38 2.71
C ALA A 483 -7.22 -0.84 2.19
N ALA A 484 -7.17 -1.04 0.88
CA ALA A 484 -6.43 -2.14 0.25
C ALA A 484 -6.00 -1.81 -1.18
N THR A 485 -5.02 -2.56 -1.64
CA THR A 485 -4.47 -2.51 -2.99
C THR A 485 -4.66 -3.86 -3.66
N ALA A 486 -5.01 -3.86 -4.94
CA ALA A 486 -4.82 -5.00 -5.84
C ALA A 486 -3.91 -4.59 -7.02
N LEU A 487 -2.92 -5.42 -7.32
CA LEU A 487 -1.98 -5.24 -8.42
C LEU A 487 -2.10 -6.42 -9.39
N TYR A 488 -2.32 -6.12 -10.67
CA TYR A 488 -2.25 -7.10 -11.73
C TYR A 488 -1.02 -6.88 -12.59
N TYR A 489 -0.08 -7.81 -12.57
CA TYR A 489 1.13 -7.77 -13.39
C TYR A 489 0.80 -8.29 -14.78
N LEU A 490 0.41 -7.37 -15.66
CA LEU A 490 -0.17 -7.67 -16.96
C LEU A 490 0.81 -8.31 -17.93
N ASP A 491 2.00 -7.74 -18.10
CA ASP A 491 2.92 -8.14 -19.17
C ASP A 491 4.35 -7.77 -18.76
N SER A 492 5.26 -8.75 -18.76
CA SER A 492 6.67 -8.54 -18.41
C SER A 492 7.56 -9.27 -19.42
N GLU A 493 8.45 -8.54 -20.09
CA GLU A 493 9.35 -9.11 -21.09
C GLU A 493 10.80 -8.65 -20.84
N ASN A 494 11.75 -9.57 -21.02
CA ASN A 494 13.19 -9.29 -20.98
C ASN A 494 13.68 -8.56 -19.70
N ILE A 495 13.13 -8.90 -18.54
CA ILE A 495 13.57 -8.39 -17.25
C ILE A 495 13.93 -9.52 -16.29
N THR A 496 14.80 -9.24 -15.33
CA THR A 496 15.02 -10.11 -14.18
C THR A 496 13.80 -10.11 -13.26
N ASP A 497 13.72 -11.10 -12.37
CA ASP A 497 12.68 -11.17 -11.34
C ASP A 497 12.60 -9.87 -10.52
N SER A 498 11.37 -9.44 -10.26
CA SER A 498 11.04 -8.33 -9.36
C SER A 498 10.06 -8.83 -8.31
N HIS A 499 10.15 -8.23 -7.13
CA HIS A 499 9.38 -8.61 -5.96
C HIS A 499 8.70 -7.38 -5.35
N LEU A 500 7.57 -7.62 -4.69
CA LEU A 500 7.01 -6.66 -3.75
C LEU A 500 7.44 -7.08 -2.34
N GLU A 501 8.18 -6.20 -1.67
CA GLU A 501 8.64 -6.42 -0.29
C GLU A 501 7.68 -5.77 0.69
N PHE A 502 7.47 -6.41 1.84
CA PHE A 502 6.51 -6.00 2.85
C PHE A 502 7.14 -5.92 4.24
N ARG A 503 6.73 -4.92 5.01
CA ARG A 503 6.98 -4.79 6.45
C ARG A 503 5.75 -4.21 7.15
N ALA A 504 5.64 -4.40 8.45
CA ALA A 504 4.52 -3.88 9.24
C ALA A 504 5.01 -3.19 10.50
N MET A 505 4.24 -2.19 10.96
CA MET A 505 4.38 -1.67 12.32
C MET A 505 3.98 -2.75 13.31
N THR A 506 4.60 -2.72 14.47
CA THR A 506 4.32 -3.60 15.60
C THR A 506 3.91 -2.77 16.81
N ARG A 507 3.40 -3.43 17.84
CA ARG A 507 2.98 -2.80 19.08
C ARG A 507 4.19 -2.25 19.85
N SER A 508 4.13 -0.96 20.21
CA SER A 508 5.13 -0.31 21.06
C SER A 508 4.88 -0.55 22.56
N ASP A 509 3.68 -1.00 22.92
CA ASP A 509 3.23 -1.22 24.31
C ASP A 509 3.46 -2.66 24.80
N LEU A 510 4.34 -3.42 24.14
CA LEU A 510 4.55 -4.85 24.44
C LEU A 510 5.06 -5.09 25.88
N GLU A 511 5.84 -4.17 26.43
CA GLU A 511 6.31 -4.20 27.83
C GLU A 511 5.16 -4.23 28.84
N MET A 512 3.99 -3.67 28.51
CA MET A 512 2.82 -3.69 29.41
C MET A 512 2.26 -5.11 29.58
N ASP A 513 2.48 -5.97 28.58
CA ASP A 513 2.05 -7.36 28.58
C ASP A 513 3.11 -8.29 29.22
N LEU A 514 4.36 -7.85 29.32
CA LEU A 514 5.51 -8.66 29.72
C LEU A 514 6.19 -8.09 30.98
N ARG A 515 6.14 -8.83 32.10
CA ARG A 515 6.82 -8.45 33.35
C ARG A 515 8.24 -9.01 33.39
N LEU A 516 9.17 -8.36 32.69
CA LEU A 516 10.58 -8.75 32.63
C LEU A 516 11.40 -8.02 33.69
N GLY A 517 12.52 -8.63 34.10
CA GLY A 517 13.54 -7.94 34.90
C GLY A 517 14.26 -6.84 34.12
N GLN A 518 15.00 -5.98 34.82
CA GLN A 518 15.83 -4.95 34.19
C GLN A 518 16.83 -5.60 33.21
N ASP A 519 16.87 -5.10 31.98
CA ASP A 519 17.74 -5.60 30.89
C ASP A 519 17.57 -7.10 30.56
N ALA A 520 16.48 -7.75 30.99
CA ALA A 520 16.25 -9.18 30.80
C ALA A 520 15.50 -9.51 29.49
N TYR A 521 15.83 -8.83 28.39
CA TYR A 521 15.12 -8.93 27.10
C TYR A 521 16.03 -9.29 25.90
N HIS A 522 17.31 -9.59 26.08
CA HIS A 522 18.26 -9.83 24.99
C HIS A 522 17.97 -11.11 24.19
N TRP A 523 17.40 -12.13 24.83
CA TRP A 523 16.88 -13.31 24.16
C TRP A 523 15.75 -12.93 23.21
N MET A 524 14.80 -12.11 23.66
CA MET A 524 13.70 -11.63 22.83
C MET A 524 14.22 -10.86 21.62
N GLU A 525 15.16 -9.94 21.83
CA GLU A 525 15.76 -9.18 20.73
C GLU A 525 16.31 -10.10 19.63
N SER A 526 16.94 -11.19 20.07
CA SER A 526 17.53 -12.20 19.21
C SER A 526 16.47 -13.03 18.46
N VAL A 527 15.45 -13.53 19.16
CA VAL A 527 14.43 -14.40 18.54
C VAL A 527 13.36 -13.64 17.74
N PHE A 528 13.18 -12.35 17.99
CA PHE A 528 12.35 -11.45 17.15
C PHE A 528 13.16 -10.73 16.06
N GLY A 529 14.50 -10.72 16.16
CA GLY A 529 15.37 -10.04 15.22
C GLY A 529 15.18 -8.52 15.21
N ALA A 530 14.94 -7.92 16.38
CA ALA A 530 14.69 -6.49 16.56
C ALA A 530 15.33 -6.03 17.88
N ARG A 531 15.71 -4.76 18.00
CA ARG A 531 16.16 -4.21 19.29
C ARG A 531 14.95 -3.79 20.12
N LEU A 532 15.00 -4.04 21.43
CA LEU A 532 13.89 -3.80 22.36
C LEU A 532 14.23 -2.78 23.46
N GLY A 533 15.50 -2.44 23.65
CA GLY A 533 15.93 -1.38 24.57
C GLY A 533 15.71 0.03 24.02
N SER A 534 15.69 1.06 24.88
CA SER A 534 15.48 2.44 24.45
C SER A 534 16.66 2.99 23.62
N GLY A 535 16.36 3.70 22.53
CA GLY A 535 17.34 4.42 21.70
C GLY A 535 17.44 3.94 20.25
N SER A 536 18.45 4.48 19.54
CA SER A 536 18.55 4.31 18.09
C SER A 536 18.63 2.85 17.64
N GLY A 537 17.65 2.43 16.82
CA GLY A 537 17.59 1.10 16.22
C GLY A 537 16.46 0.20 16.75
N SER A 538 15.66 0.66 17.70
CA SER A 538 14.55 -0.09 18.32
C SER A 538 13.18 0.23 17.71
N ALA A 539 13.14 0.59 16.44
CA ALA A 539 11.88 0.91 15.75
C ALA A 539 10.92 -0.29 15.78
N CYS A 540 9.66 -0.02 16.09
CA CYS A 540 8.54 -0.97 16.11
C CYS A 540 8.12 -1.38 14.69
N VAL A 541 9.05 -1.90 13.90
CA VAL A 541 8.84 -2.34 12.50
C VAL A 541 9.51 -3.69 12.28
N GLN A 542 8.77 -4.64 11.72
CA GLN A 542 9.29 -5.95 11.33
C GLN A 542 9.06 -6.24 9.85
N ASN A 543 10.07 -6.83 9.22
CA ASN A 543 9.97 -7.32 7.85
C ASN A 543 9.05 -8.54 7.81
N TYR A 544 8.08 -8.53 6.90
CA TYR A 544 7.14 -9.62 6.69
C TYR A 544 7.61 -10.60 5.61
N GLY A 545 8.44 -10.12 4.69
CA GLY A 545 8.97 -10.89 3.57
C GLY A 545 8.71 -10.22 2.23
N SER A 546 8.82 -11.00 1.16
CA SER A 546 8.56 -10.52 -0.19
C SER A 546 7.80 -11.56 -1.01
N VAL A 547 7.11 -11.10 -2.04
CA VAL A 547 6.36 -11.96 -2.98
C VAL A 547 6.90 -11.72 -4.38
N LEU A 548 7.17 -12.80 -5.12
CA LEU A 548 7.54 -12.71 -6.53
C LEU A 548 6.36 -12.18 -7.34
N THR A 549 6.64 -11.34 -8.33
CA THR A 549 5.61 -10.64 -9.11
C THR A 549 5.79 -10.89 -10.61
N PRO A 550 5.54 -12.14 -11.05
CA PRO A 550 5.64 -12.53 -12.44
C PRO A 550 4.44 -12.01 -13.25
N GLN A 551 4.55 -12.07 -14.57
CA GLN A 551 3.41 -11.82 -15.46
C GLN A 551 2.23 -12.75 -15.13
N GLY A 552 1.01 -12.22 -15.22
CA GLY A 552 -0.24 -12.95 -15.00
C GLY A 552 -0.67 -13.02 -13.53
N ARG A 553 0.19 -12.62 -12.58
CA ARG A 553 -0.16 -12.64 -11.16
C ARG A 553 -1.06 -11.47 -10.77
N LEU A 554 -2.18 -11.79 -10.14
CA LEU A 554 -3.00 -10.87 -9.36
C LEU A 554 -2.60 -10.97 -7.89
N LEU A 555 -2.27 -9.83 -7.30
CA LEU A 555 -1.85 -9.68 -5.91
C LEU A 555 -2.80 -8.73 -5.19
N ALA A 556 -3.19 -9.01 -3.95
CA ALA A 556 -3.92 -8.07 -3.11
C ALA A 556 -3.41 -8.05 -1.67
N PHE A 557 -3.41 -6.88 -1.05
CA PHE A 557 -2.93 -6.70 0.31
C PHE A 557 -3.60 -5.47 0.97
N PRO A 558 -3.74 -5.48 2.31
CA PRO A 558 -4.29 -4.33 3.04
C PRO A 558 -3.29 -3.17 3.06
N ASN A 559 -3.80 -1.94 3.12
CA ASN A 559 -2.98 -0.73 3.19
C ASN A 559 -2.32 -0.53 4.59
N THR A 560 -2.30 -1.58 5.43
CA THR A 560 -1.50 -1.67 6.66
C THR A 560 -0.09 -2.18 6.43
N LEU A 561 0.18 -2.82 5.28
CA LEU A 561 1.50 -3.30 4.92
C LEU A 561 2.28 -2.20 4.19
N HIS A 562 3.36 -1.74 4.81
CA HIS A 562 4.34 -0.86 4.17
C HIS A 562 5.09 -1.69 3.14
N HIS A 563 5.15 -1.21 1.90
CA HIS A 563 5.69 -1.99 0.81
C HIS A 563 6.62 -1.17 -0.07
N ARG A 564 7.45 -1.89 -0.82
CA ARG A 564 8.28 -1.32 -1.89
C ARG A 564 8.49 -2.33 -3.00
N VAL A 565 8.69 -1.82 -4.20
CA VAL A 565 9.08 -2.62 -5.37
C VAL A 565 10.59 -2.83 -5.32
N SER A 566 11.05 -4.07 -5.49
CA SER A 566 12.47 -4.37 -5.60
C SER A 566 13.03 -3.88 -6.94
N GLY A 567 14.32 -3.52 -6.96
CA GLY A 567 15.00 -3.20 -8.21
C GLY A 567 15.05 -4.40 -9.16
N PHE A 568 15.12 -4.13 -10.46
CA PHE A 568 15.26 -5.14 -11.52
C PHE A 568 16.00 -4.53 -12.72
N ARG A 569 16.44 -5.38 -13.64
CA ARG A 569 17.20 -4.96 -14.84
C ARG A 569 16.84 -5.81 -16.04
N LEU A 570 17.34 -5.42 -17.21
CA LEU A 570 17.25 -6.24 -18.42
C LEU A 570 17.88 -7.63 -18.21
N ALA A 571 17.18 -8.67 -18.65
CA ALA A 571 17.70 -10.04 -18.62
C ALA A 571 18.73 -10.25 -19.75
N ASP A 572 18.40 -9.80 -20.96
CA ASP A 572 19.31 -9.61 -22.09
C ASP A 572 19.57 -8.10 -22.26
N PRO A 573 20.76 -7.58 -21.89
CA PRO A 573 21.08 -6.16 -21.97
C PRO A 573 21.09 -5.59 -23.39
N SER A 574 21.06 -6.42 -24.44
CA SER A 574 21.10 -5.97 -25.83
C SER A 574 19.72 -5.62 -26.40
N ARG A 575 18.64 -5.97 -25.70
CA ARG A 575 17.26 -5.79 -26.14
C ARG A 575 16.49 -4.95 -25.13
N PRO A 576 15.49 -4.16 -25.57
CA PRO A 576 14.58 -3.51 -24.63
C PRO A 576 13.77 -4.55 -23.85
N GLY A 577 13.19 -4.12 -22.74
CA GLY A 577 12.35 -4.94 -21.88
C GLY A 577 11.38 -4.06 -21.11
N HIS A 578 10.29 -4.66 -20.61
CA HIS A 578 9.24 -3.89 -19.96
C HIS A 578 8.54 -4.66 -18.84
N ARG A 579 7.84 -3.88 -18.01
CA ARG A 579 7.00 -4.37 -16.94
C ARG A 579 5.73 -3.52 -16.86
N ARG A 580 4.59 -4.11 -17.20
CA ARG A 580 3.28 -3.45 -17.26
C ARG A 580 2.39 -3.98 -16.15
N PHE A 581 1.70 -3.06 -15.47
CA PHE A 581 0.81 -3.43 -14.38
C PHE A 581 -0.38 -2.48 -14.25
N ILE A 582 -1.45 -3.00 -13.66
CA ILE A 582 -2.64 -2.25 -13.29
C ILE A 582 -2.73 -2.27 -11.76
N ALA A 583 -2.89 -1.11 -11.15
CA ALA A 583 -3.17 -0.96 -9.73
C ALA A 583 -4.62 -0.52 -9.52
N LEU A 584 -5.29 -1.19 -8.60
CA LEU A 584 -6.62 -0.87 -8.12
C LEU A 584 -6.53 -0.59 -6.62
N TRP A 585 -6.87 0.62 -6.20
CA TRP A 585 -6.96 0.95 -4.78
C TRP A 585 -8.40 1.04 -4.35
N LEU A 586 -8.75 0.23 -3.35
CA LEU A 586 -10.05 0.25 -2.71
C LEU A 586 -10.05 1.34 -1.65
N VAL A 587 -10.85 2.38 -1.87
CA VAL A 587 -11.19 3.36 -0.84
C VAL A 587 -12.05 2.68 0.22
N ASP A 588 -11.86 3.02 1.50
CA ASP A 588 -12.61 2.47 2.62
C ASP A 588 -14.12 2.51 2.34
N PRO A 589 -14.75 1.34 2.15
CA PRO A 589 -16.14 1.27 1.70
C PRO A 589 -17.14 1.66 2.81
N SER A 590 -16.68 1.87 4.04
CA SER A 590 -17.52 2.40 5.13
C SER A 590 -17.75 3.91 5.07
N MET A 591 -17.03 4.60 4.18
CA MET A 591 -17.10 6.05 4.01
C MET A 591 -17.25 6.42 2.53
N ARG A 592 -17.67 7.66 2.28
CA ARG A 592 -17.77 8.23 0.94
C ARG A 592 -16.90 9.48 0.86
N ILE A 593 -15.93 9.49 -0.05
CA ILE A 593 -15.10 10.68 -0.33
C ILE A 593 -15.51 11.30 -1.66
N ILE A 594 -15.10 12.56 -1.90
CA ILE A 594 -15.32 13.25 -3.18
C ILE A 594 -14.75 12.39 -4.31
N SER A 595 -15.60 12.12 -5.31
CA SER A 595 -15.31 11.22 -6.42
C SER A 595 -15.47 11.90 -7.77
N THR A 596 -15.16 11.17 -8.84
CA THR A 596 -15.50 11.60 -10.21
C THR A 596 -17.00 11.74 -10.45
N ALA A 597 -17.87 11.23 -9.57
CA ALA A 597 -19.31 11.49 -9.66
C ALA A 597 -19.68 12.91 -9.23
N ASN A 598 -18.81 13.56 -8.45
CA ASN A 598 -18.96 14.94 -7.98
C ASN A 598 -18.13 15.92 -8.83
N VAL A 599 -17.00 15.47 -9.36
CA VAL A 599 -16.07 16.31 -10.12
C VAL A 599 -16.16 15.95 -11.59
N PRO A 600 -16.74 16.82 -12.45
CA PRO A 600 -16.78 16.59 -13.88
C PRO A 600 -15.38 16.45 -14.50
N PRO A 601 -15.28 15.89 -15.72
CA PRO A 601 -14.00 15.81 -16.42
C PRO A 601 -13.30 17.18 -16.46
N GLN A 602 -12.04 17.16 -16.03
CA GLN A 602 -11.23 18.38 -15.86
C GLN A 602 -10.39 18.68 -17.11
N GLN A 603 -10.41 17.81 -18.11
CA GLN A 603 -9.64 17.91 -19.33
C GLN A 603 -10.24 18.96 -20.27
N ALA A 604 -9.53 20.06 -20.48
CA ALA A 604 -10.00 21.15 -21.34
C ALA A 604 -10.17 20.72 -22.80
N ASN A 605 -9.35 19.81 -23.31
CA ASN A 605 -9.50 19.27 -24.66
C ASN A 605 -10.75 18.41 -24.81
N TRP A 606 -11.13 17.60 -23.81
CA TRP A 606 -12.38 16.81 -23.87
C TRP A 606 -13.59 17.73 -23.95
N TRP A 607 -13.59 18.81 -23.15
CA TRP A 607 -14.63 19.84 -23.23
C TRP A 607 -14.64 20.57 -24.58
N ALA A 608 -13.47 20.96 -25.11
CA ALA A 608 -13.37 21.70 -26.37
C ALA A 608 -13.79 20.85 -27.58
N GLU A 609 -13.38 19.58 -27.64
CA GLU A 609 -13.80 18.65 -28.69
C GLU A 609 -15.32 18.42 -28.65
N GLN A 610 -15.91 18.31 -27.47
CA GLN A 610 -17.36 18.17 -27.31
C GLN A 610 -18.10 19.44 -27.73
N ALA A 611 -17.62 20.61 -27.30
CA ALA A 611 -18.28 21.89 -27.56
C ALA A 611 -18.13 22.35 -29.02
N PHE A 612 -17.01 22.02 -29.69
CA PHE A 612 -16.61 22.61 -30.98
C PHE A 612 -16.10 21.60 -32.03
N GLY A 613 -16.11 20.29 -31.76
CA GLY A 613 -15.56 19.26 -32.67
C GLY A 613 -16.58 18.60 -33.63
N GLY A 614 -17.88 18.88 -33.48
CA GLY A 614 -18.94 18.23 -34.26
C GLY A 614 -19.11 18.73 -35.71
N LYS A 615 -19.61 17.86 -36.60
CA LYS A 615 -20.12 18.19 -37.95
C LYS A 615 -21.66 18.42 -37.96
N GLY A 616 -22.23 18.89 -36.86
CA GLY A 616 -23.68 19.03 -36.70
C GLY A 616 -24.21 20.33 -37.33
N GLU A 617 -25.28 20.22 -38.13
CA GLU A 617 -26.08 21.33 -38.64
C GLU A 617 -26.85 22.00 -37.49
N GLY A 618 -26.21 22.89 -36.71
CA GLY A 618 -26.94 23.42 -35.55
C GLY A 618 -26.31 24.44 -34.62
N THR A 619 -25.10 24.94 -34.85
CA THR A 619 -24.61 26.12 -34.11
C THR A 619 -23.82 27.06 -35.01
N SER A 620 -24.39 28.24 -35.18
CA SER A 620 -23.86 29.46 -35.79
C SER A 620 -22.38 29.74 -35.47
N HIS A 621 -21.64 30.10 -36.53
CA HIS A 621 -20.27 30.67 -36.55
C HIS A 621 -19.70 31.08 -35.18
N ILE A 622 -18.69 30.35 -34.70
CA ILE A 622 -17.85 30.78 -33.57
C ILE A 622 -17.19 32.12 -33.96
N PRO A 623 -17.38 33.20 -33.18
CA PRO A 623 -16.69 34.45 -33.43
C PRO A 623 -15.17 34.25 -33.39
N PRO A 624 -14.41 34.80 -34.35
CA PRO A 624 -12.98 34.56 -34.41
C PRO A 624 -12.23 34.98 -33.16
N GLU A 625 -12.71 35.99 -32.43
CA GLU A 625 -12.09 36.42 -31.18
C GLU A 625 -12.21 35.36 -30.08
N ILE A 626 -13.29 34.58 -30.04
CA ILE A 626 -13.43 33.43 -29.12
C ILE A 626 -12.53 32.30 -29.59
N ALA A 627 -12.49 32.03 -30.89
CA ALA A 627 -11.64 30.99 -31.45
C ALA A 627 -10.15 31.27 -31.19
N GLN A 628 -9.74 32.54 -31.31
CA GLN A 628 -8.39 32.99 -31.00
C GLN A 628 -8.07 32.85 -29.50
N LEU A 629 -8.97 33.26 -28.61
CA LEU A 629 -8.78 33.09 -27.16
C LEU A 629 -8.63 31.63 -26.74
N LEU A 630 -9.38 30.73 -27.36
CA LEU A 630 -9.29 29.29 -27.10
C LEU A 630 -8.00 28.69 -27.68
N ALA A 631 -7.61 29.10 -28.89
CA ALA A 631 -6.37 28.67 -29.53
C ALA A 631 -5.11 29.16 -28.79
N GLU A 632 -5.11 30.39 -28.27
CA GLU A 632 -4.05 30.92 -27.40
C GLU A 632 -3.87 30.08 -26.12
N ARG A 633 -4.88 29.32 -25.72
CA ARG A 633 -4.83 28.35 -24.60
C ARG A 633 -4.56 26.91 -25.02
N GLY A 634 -4.16 26.69 -26.27
CA GLY A 634 -3.85 25.36 -26.80
C GLY A 634 -5.09 24.50 -27.08
N LEU A 635 -6.29 25.07 -27.07
CA LEU A 635 -7.52 24.35 -27.39
C LEU A 635 -7.79 24.40 -28.90
N GLY A 636 -8.11 23.23 -29.46
CA GLY A 636 -8.37 23.05 -30.88
C GLY A 636 -9.74 22.43 -31.16
N GLY A 637 -10.09 22.40 -32.43
CA GLY A 637 -11.35 21.85 -32.93
C GLY A 637 -11.52 22.22 -34.39
N SER A 638 -12.19 21.38 -35.17
CA SER A 638 -12.44 21.65 -36.60
C SER A 638 -13.13 23.01 -36.80
N GLN A 639 -14.13 23.33 -35.97
CA GLN A 639 -14.84 24.61 -36.06
C GLN A 639 -14.00 25.81 -35.58
N LEU A 640 -13.11 25.63 -34.61
CA LEU A 640 -12.19 26.68 -34.16
C LEU A 640 -11.16 27.00 -35.24
N ALA A 641 -10.63 25.97 -35.91
CA ALA A 641 -9.72 26.12 -37.04
C ALA A 641 -10.40 26.81 -38.23
N GLU A 642 -11.66 26.45 -38.54
CA GLU A 642 -12.46 27.11 -39.57
C GLU A 642 -12.72 28.59 -39.25
N ALA A 643 -13.03 28.93 -37.98
CA ALA A 643 -13.26 30.32 -37.57
C ALA A 643 -11.98 31.18 -37.66
N LEU A 644 -10.82 30.63 -37.29
CA LEU A 644 -9.52 31.28 -37.42
C LEU A 644 -9.11 31.48 -38.88
N ALA A 645 -9.35 30.48 -39.74
CA ALA A 645 -9.10 30.59 -41.17
C ALA A 645 -9.99 31.67 -41.82
N ALA A 646 -11.28 31.71 -41.48
CA ALA A 646 -12.22 32.72 -41.97
C ALA A 646 -11.83 34.16 -41.55
N GLN A 647 -11.16 34.32 -40.40
CA GLN A 647 -10.60 35.60 -39.96
C GLN A 647 -9.39 36.03 -40.78
N GLN A 648 -8.49 35.10 -41.11
CA GLN A 648 -7.32 35.36 -41.95
C GLN A 648 -7.73 35.70 -43.40
N ASP A 649 -8.76 35.03 -43.91
CA ASP A 649 -9.29 35.26 -45.26
C ASP A 649 -10.24 36.47 -45.36
N GLY A 650 -10.49 37.18 -44.24
CA GLY A 650 -11.36 38.37 -44.20
C GLY A 650 -12.85 38.08 -44.46
N THR A 651 -13.28 36.82 -44.35
CA THR A 651 -14.65 36.37 -44.62
C THR A 651 -15.51 36.16 -43.36
N ALA A 652 -14.95 36.47 -42.18
CA ALA A 652 -15.63 36.36 -40.89
C ALA A 652 -16.88 37.27 -40.81
N LYS A 653 -18.04 36.68 -40.48
CA LYS A 653 -19.36 37.34 -40.54
C LYS A 653 -19.77 38.12 -39.29
N ALA A 654 -19.07 37.99 -38.15
CA ALA A 654 -19.43 38.68 -36.91
C ALA A 654 -18.22 38.93 -35.99
N LYS A 655 -18.17 40.11 -35.37
CA LYS A 655 -17.24 40.46 -34.27
C LYS A 655 -18.03 40.66 -32.98
N LEU A 656 -17.51 40.17 -31.85
CA LEU A 656 -18.12 40.41 -30.54
C LEU A 656 -17.89 41.86 -30.06
N PRO A 657 -18.91 42.50 -29.46
CA PRO A 657 -18.71 43.73 -28.70
C PRO A 657 -17.67 43.57 -27.59
N ALA A 658 -16.90 44.62 -27.31
CA ALA A 658 -15.80 44.59 -26.33
C ALA A 658 -16.23 44.19 -24.91
N GLU A 659 -17.44 44.56 -24.49
CA GLU A 659 -18.00 44.21 -23.18
C GLU A 659 -18.25 42.70 -23.06
N LEU A 660 -18.88 42.09 -24.07
CA LEU A 660 -19.09 40.65 -24.13
C LEU A 660 -17.77 39.90 -24.25
N LEU A 661 -16.81 40.43 -25.01
CA LEU A 661 -15.47 39.86 -25.10
C LEU A 661 -14.76 39.86 -23.73
N ASN A 662 -14.90 40.94 -22.95
CA ASN A 662 -14.34 41.00 -21.60
C ASN A 662 -15.03 40.03 -20.64
N MET A 663 -16.37 39.91 -20.69
CA MET A 663 -17.09 38.90 -19.90
C MET A 663 -16.63 37.49 -20.27
N VAL A 664 -16.53 37.20 -21.57
CA VAL A 664 -16.03 35.91 -22.07
C VAL A 664 -14.59 35.68 -21.63
N ARG A 665 -13.70 36.68 -21.64
CA ARG A 665 -12.32 36.56 -21.15
C ARG A 665 -12.25 36.25 -19.64
N THR A 666 -13.10 36.89 -18.84
CA THR A 666 -13.17 36.65 -17.39
C THR A 666 -13.70 35.24 -17.09
N GLU A 667 -14.80 34.84 -17.73
CA GLU A 667 -15.44 33.52 -17.56
C GLU A 667 -14.59 32.38 -18.12
N LEU A 668 -13.96 32.57 -19.29
CA LEU A 668 -12.95 31.63 -19.83
C LEU A 668 -11.66 31.64 -18.99
N GLY A 669 -11.45 32.67 -18.17
CA GLY A 669 -10.28 32.85 -17.31
C GLY A 669 -10.16 31.74 -16.28
N GLU A 670 -10.99 31.81 -15.24
CA GLU A 670 -10.99 30.89 -14.10
C GLU A 670 -11.98 29.73 -14.28
N GLY A 671 -12.92 29.84 -15.23
CA GLY A 671 -14.00 28.88 -15.42
C GLY A 671 -13.68 27.69 -16.34
N LEU A 672 -12.58 27.72 -17.10
CA LEU A 672 -12.26 26.61 -18.01
C LEU A 672 -11.75 25.38 -17.25
N PRO A 673 -12.01 24.16 -17.76
CA PRO A 673 -11.30 22.97 -17.31
C PRO A 673 -9.78 23.13 -17.49
N MET A 674 -8.99 22.30 -16.84
CA MET A 674 -7.52 22.37 -16.83
C MET A 674 -6.93 21.99 -18.20
N SER A 675 -5.94 22.76 -18.64
CA SER A 675 -5.08 22.33 -19.74
C SER A 675 -4.20 21.15 -19.29
N ARG A 676 -3.56 20.47 -20.25
CA ARG A 676 -2.62 19.39 -19.90
C ARG A 676 -1.41 19.92 -19.15
N GLU A 677 -0.87 21.06 -19.56
CA GLU A 677 0.28 21.72 -18.94
C GLU A 677 -0.04 22.14 -17.50
N GLU A 678 -1.24 22.70 -17.28
CA GLU A 678 -1.72 23.04 -15.93
C GLU A 678 -1.85 21.79 -15.05
N ALA A 679 -2.39 20.70 -15.58
CA ALA A 679 -2.50 19.44 -14.87
C ALA A 679 -1.14 18.80 -14.58
N GLU A 680 -0.16 18.90 -15.48
CA GLU A 680 1.22 18.46 -15.27
C GLU A 680 1.91 19.26 -14.17
N GLU A 681 1.68 20.57 -14.12
CA GLU A 681 2.21 21.43 -13.05
C GLU A 681 1.57 21.11 -11.69
N HIS A 682 0.26 20.88 -11.64
CA HIS A 682 -0.41 20.39 -10.42
C HIS A 682 0.11 19.01 -10.01
N ARG A 683 0.31 18.10 -10.95
CA ARG A 683 0.89 16.78 -10.71
C ARG A 683 2.29 16.90 -10.10
N ARG A 684 3.15 17.78 -10.64
CA ARG A 684 4.50 18.02 -10.11
C ARG A 684 4.45 18.48 -8.65
N LYS A 685 3.61 19.48 -8.34
CA LYS A 685 3.40 19.98 -6.97
C LYS A 685 2.85 18.90 -6.04
N LEU A 686 1.90 18.09 -6.52
CA LEU A 686 1.34 16.97 -5.78
C LEU A 686 2.41 15.90 -5.48
N MET A 687 3.26 15.56 -6.46
CA MET A 687 4.36 14.60 -6.28
C MET A 687 5.43 15.13 -5.32
N GLU A 688 5.76 16.42 -5.36
CA GLU A 688 6.67 17.06 -4.40
C GLU A 688 6.11 16.97 -2.97
N SER A 689 4.84 17.38 -2.80
CA SER A 689 4.13 17.28 -1.51
C SER A 689 4.08 15.84 -0.98
N ARG A 690 3.81 14.87 -1.86
CA ARG A 690 3.76 13.46 -1.49
C ARG A 690 5.12 12.86 -1.19
N SER A 691 6.18 13.28 -1.88
CA SER A 691 7.54 12.82 -1.59
C SER A 691 7.98 13.33 -0.21
N ALA A 692 7.68 14.59 0.11
CA ALA A 692 7.92 15.14 1.44
C ALA A 692 7.12 14.38 2.51
N PHE A 693 5.83 14.14 2.27
CA PHE A 693 4.97 13.33 3.14
C PHE A 693 5.49 11.91 3.32
N GLN A 694 5.92 11.22 2.25
CA GLN A 694 6.48 9.87 2.33
C GLN A 694 7.77 9.86 3.14
N GLY A 695 8.62 10.89 3.03
CA GLY A 695 9.79 11.07 3.87
C GLY A 695 9.43 11.18 5.36
N GLU A 696 8.48 12.05 5.69
CA GLU A 696 7.98 12.25 7.06
C GLU A 696 7.29 10.98 7.60
N ALA A 697 6.38 10.38 6.83
CA ALA A 697 5.69 9.15 7.17
C ALA A 697 6.68 7.99 7.36
N ARG A 698 7.73 7.88 6.53
CA ARG A 698 8.78 6.88 6.71
C ARG A 698 9.54 7.09 8.02
N GLN A 699 9.91 8.31 8.36
CA GLN A 699 10.54 8.62 9.65
C GLN A 699 9.59 8.28 10.81
N ASN A 700 8.29 8.61 10.66
CA ASN A 700 7.25 8.31 11.65
C ASN A 700 7.00 6.81 11.84
N TRP A 701 7.13 6.00 10.79
CA TRP A 701 7.13 4.53 10.90
C TRP A 701 8.30 4.02 11.77
N GLU A 702 9.38 4.80 11.90
CA GLU A 702 10.54 4.47 12.73
C GLU A 702 10.53 5.21 14.09
N LEU A 703 9.54 6.08 14.38
CA LEU A 703 9.46 6.85 15.63
C LEU A 703 8.92 6.04 16.82
N ALA A 704 8.00 5.12 16.57
CA ALA A 704 7.55 4.23 17.63
C ALA A 704 8.70 3.27 17.94
N GLU A 705 9.23 3.34 19.16
CA GLU A 705 10.31 2.49 19.62
C GLU A 705 9.80 1.53 20.69
N TYR A 706 10.37 0.33 20.72
CA TYR A 706 10.25 -0.53 21.89
C TYR A 706 11.03 0.11 23.04
N SER A 707 10.49 0.10 24.26
CA SER A 707 11.08 0.81 25.39
C SER A 707 11.05 0.00 26.67
N PHE A 708 11.67 -1.18 26.68
CA PHE A 708 11.76 -2.03 27.86
C PHE A 708 12.66 -1.48 29.00
N CYS A 709 13.00 -0.18 28.98
CA CYS A 709 13.66 0.52 30.10
C CYS A 709 12.61 1.05 31.09
N GLU A 710 12.71 0.70 32.37
CA GLU A 710 11.78 1.16 33.41
C GLU A 710 11.74 2.69 33.56
N HIS A 711 10.52 3.17 33.82
CA HIS A 711 10.23 4.40 34.57
C HIS A 711 10.01 4.07 36.05
#